data_AF-A0A7S2VZL8-F1
#
_entry.id   AF-A0A7S2VZL8-F1
#
_cell.length_a   1.000
_cell.length_b   1.000
_cell.length_c   1.000
_cell.angle_alpha   90.00
_cell.angle_beta   90.00
_cell.angle_gamma   90.00
#
_symmetry.space_group_name_H-M   'P 1'
#
loop_
_entity.id
_entity.type
_entity.pdbx_description
1 polymer ?
#
loop_
_entity_poly.entity_id
_entity_poly.type
_entity_poly.pdbx_seq_one_letter_code
_entity_poly.pdbx_strand_id
1 'polypeptide(L)'
;MADSSCYLDTCSASNSTTLPLTERLVLSMFPKLSTHRISVSHDSQNAYFAYEGLMATIAIVYCRYTVTFSGENRCVRILNASLLGYMTWRREDYWLIAATQISSHFLSYSYQKLLNLLSQNKDKGTVTEKKASSSLFINAFISLLTFCLGIFLTFYLAFNLSNDYMFASKLYKILVPSEFLRMKMYDTVCYLIPVEEVKEAYSTVSDFVDPYTLKTQVAHLLFITFQIQVAMGTLGINFLRTEQIRKNSLIMLETKFHDEKKRSNDLVNTTDTDLREKGKSSLKSKGKKLKKSGGDVSNTSAVQTVRKEVDVSKKFRSGAASFILLAAVPYMFQIIFFGGLNMFAFHCFRDDVHRTVRLTGLFDKGGSRFVNTALDSSALDPSSYAKEVDKVVTTTYDMFNRKIFSLPKILLLPAVIARQPFLLVKIFPFILVSDLFKARIVATITSEVERLGMRIGQVRATRTRIENFDLKNSDLVQRSGYGSIEFTERRWIEVTEEIQDLSVRTAIMERSRSYFNWLQRNFVMMALVDCALAKLIAIGRILSADIFVFQRAIEDTIDLILMRSRAESELATMQSAIVKLQALREIWARSENKNILPCKIDESNKSNLVIENLAYTRGSASVDIDNISLTPGIYAVTGSNGSGKSTLFRVLMGCGT
;
A
#
# COMPACT_ATOMS: atom_id res chain seq x y z
N MET A 1 18.47 29.59 -23.53
CA MET A 1 17.34 29.80 -24.47
C MET A 1 17.82 29.45 -25.86
N ALA A 2 17.61 28.21 -26.27
CA ALA A 2 17.63 27.70 -27.65
C ALA A 2 17.03 26.28 -27.60
N ASP A 3 16.12 26.00 -28.51
CA ASP A 3 15.23 24.83 -28.53
C ASP A 3 15.96 23.48 -28.50
N SER A 4 15.53 22.61 -27.59
CA SER A 4 15.87 21.18 -27.58
C SER A 4 14.60 20.35 -27.31
N SER A 5 13.62 20.46 -28.21
CA SER A 5 12.53 19.50 -28.33
C SER A 5 12.57 18.86 -29.72
N CYS A 6 13.30 17.76 -29.84
CA CYS A 6 13.12 16.71 -30.87
C CYS A 6 14.37 15.85 -30.85
N TYR A 7 14.31 14.67 -30.23
CA TYR A 7 15.12 13.48 -30.57
C TYR A 7 14.81 12.38 -29.55
N LEU A 8 13.65 11.73 -29.63
CA LEU A 8 13.40 10.49 -28.87
C LEU A 8 12.39 9.53 -29.53
N ASP A 9 12.11 9.67 -30.84
CA ASP A 9 11.11 8.83 -31.53
C ASP A 9 11.63 7.93 -32.66
N THR A 10 12.94 7.79 -32.85
CA THR A 10 13.50 7.00 -33.97
C THR A 10 14.46 5.90 -33.53
N CYS A 11 14.07 5.04 -32.59
CA CYS A 11 14.78 3.77 -32.34
C CYS A 11 13.89 2.72 -31.64
N SER A 12 12.98 2.07 -32.36
CA SER A 12 12.54 0.67 -32.11
C SER A 12 11.50 0.21 -33.14
N ALA A 13 11.79 0.37 -34.43
CA ALA A 13 11.06 -0.35 -35.48
C ALA A 13 11.81 -1.65 -35.80
N SER A 14 11.75 -2.64 -34.92
CA SER A 14 12.10 -4.01 -35.30
C SER A 14 11.21 -5.02 -34.57
N ASN A 15 10.40 -5.72 -35.36
CA ASN A 15 9.68 -6.95 -35.06
C ASN A 15 8.74 -6.96 -33.84
N SER A 16 7.75 -6.06 -33.78
CA SER A 16 6.54 -6.31 -32.98
C SER A 16 5.57 -7.17 -33.79
N THR A 17 5.65 -8.48 -33.57
CA THR A 17 4.55 -9.41 -33.84
C THR A 17 3.23 -8.85 -33.32
N THR A 18 2.17 -9.00 -34.10
CA THR A 18 0.84 -8.43 -33.94
C THR A 18 0.24 -8.67 -32.55
N LEU A 19 0.46 -7.74 -31.62
CA LEU A 19 -0.33 -7.65 -30.39
C LEU A 19 -1.83 -7.54 -30.77
N PRO A 20 -2.72 -8.38 -30.22
CA PRO A 20 -4.15 -8.32 -30.50
C PRO A 20 -4.75 -6.92 -30.29
N LEU A 21 -5.78 -6.57 -31.07
CA LEU A 21 -6.40 -5.24 -31.09
C LEU A 21 -6.81 -4.76 -29.67
N THR A 22 -7.22 -5.69 -28.81
CA THR A 22 -7.57 -5.43 -27.41
C THR A 22 -6.37 -4.93 -26.60
N GLU A 23 -5.18 -5.51 -26.78
CA GLU A 23 -3.96 -5.07 -26.09
C GLU A 23 -3.48 -3.72 -26.62
N ARG A 24 -3.61 -3.46 -27.93
CA ARG A 24 -3.33 -2.12 -28.48
C ARG A 24 -4.28 -1.07 -27.93
N LEU A 25 -5.57 -1.39 -27.82
CA LEU A 25 -6.57 -0.46 -27.31
C LEU A 25 -6.32 -0.17 -25.81
N VAL A 26 -6.02 -1.21 -25.02
CA VAL A 26 -5.63 -1.07 -23.61
C VAL A 26 -4.32 -0.27 -23.48
N LEU A 27 -3.27 -0.59 -24.24
CA LEU A 27 -2.00 0.15 -24.20
C LEU A 27 -2.15 1.59 -24.70
N SER A 28 -3.02 1.85 -25.66
CA SER A 28 -3.30 3.22 -26.14
C SER A 28 -4.07 4.08 -25.14
N MET A 29 -4.80 3.46 -24.21
CA MET A 29 -5.45 4.18 -23.10
C MET A 29 -4.44 4.70 -22.07
N PHE A 30 -3.21 4.17 -22.06
CA PHE A 30 -2.13 4.63 -21.20
C PHE A 30 -1.06 5.32 -22.07
N PRO A 31 -1.07 6.67 -22.18
CA PRO A 31 0.00 7.36 -22.91
C PRO A 31 1.37 6.95 -22.34
N LYS A 32 2.43 7.02 -23.15
CA LYS A 32 3.81 6.79 -22.67
C LYS A 32 4.13 7.82 -21.58
N LEU A 33 3.81 7.49 -20.34
CA LEU A 33 4.10 8.32 -19.18
C LEU A 33 5.55 8.08 -18.80
N SER A 34 6.36 9.12 -18.87
CA SER A 34 7.75 9.06 -18.44
C SER A 34 7.82 9.15 -16.91
N THR A 35 8.55 8.22 -16.29
CA THR A 35 8.97 8.31 -14.88
C THR A 35 10.23 9.19 -14.72
N HIS A 36 10.69 9.83 -15.79
CA HIS A 36 11.89 10.67 -15.76
C HIS A 36 11.56 12.09 -15.30
N ARG A 37 12.18 12.53 -14.20
CA ARG A 37 12.18 13.93 -13.79
C ARG A 37 13.01 14.72 -14.78
N ILE A 38 12.44 15.69 -15.50
CA ILE A 38 13.23 16.57 -16.36
C ILE A 38 14.23 17.26 -15.44
N SER A 39 15.52 16.97 -15.61
CA SER A 39 16.60 17.52 -14.79
C SER A 39 16.74 19.01 -15.11
N VAL A 40 15.84 19.82 -14.56
CA VAL A 40 16.00 21.27 -14.54
C VAL A 40 17.05 21.54 -13.48
N SER A 41 18.20 22.06 -13.94
CA SER A 41 19.36 22.58 -13.19
C SER A 41 19.25 22.62 -11.66
N HIS A 42 20.36 22.26 -10.99
CA HIS A 42 20.61 22.23 -9.54
C HIS A 42 19.94 23.30 -8.66
N ASP A 43 19.52 24.45 -9.21
CA ASP A 43 18.83 25.54 -8.51
C ASP A 43 17.31 25.37 -8.33
N SER A 44 16.66 24.38 -8.94
CA SER A 44 15.22 24.19 -8.77
C SER A 44 14.90 23.06 -7.78
N GLN A 45 14.99 23.36 -6.48
CA GLN A 45 14.44 22.53 -5.38
C GLN A 45 12.93 22.20 -5.54
N ASN A 46 12.28 22.76 -6.58
CA ASN A 46 10.88 22.59 -6.93
C ASN A 46 10.64 21.86 -8.27
N ALA A 47 11.61 21.15 -8.83
CA ALA A 47 11.42 20.38 -10.08
C ALA A 47 10.59 19.11 -9.85
N TYR A 48 9.30 19.25 -9.55
CA TYR A 48 8.32 18.15 -9.46
C TYR A 48 8.12 17.46 -10.84
N PHE A 49 7.69 16.19 -10.86
CA PHE A 49 7.23 15.56 -12.11
C PHE A 49 6.05 16.36 -12.68
N ALA A 50 5.94 16.41 -14.01
CA ALA A 50 4.86 17.13 -14.69
C ALA A 50 3.45 16.70 -14.21
N TYR A 51 3.31 15.45 -13.77
CA TYR A 51 2.04 14.85 -13.37
C TYR A 51 1.76 14.84 -11.87
N GLU A 52 2.72 15.21 -11.00
CA GLU A 52 2.54 15.12 -9.53
C GLU A 52 1.35 15.94 -9.02
N GLY A 53 1.26 17.20 -9.46
CA GLY A 53 0.13 18.08 -9.09
C GLY A 53 -1.22 17.54 -9.59
N LEU A 54 -1.24 16.95 -10.79
CA LEU A 54 -2.45 16.35 -11.37
C LEU A 54 -2.88 15.10 -10.59
N MET A 55 -1.94 14.18 -10.29
CA MET A 55 -2.23 12.97 -9.53
C MET A 55 -2.75 13.29 -8.13
N ALA A 56 -2.11 14.23 -7.43
CA ALA A 56 -2.56 14.68 -6.12
C ALA A 56 -3.95 15.34 -6.19
N THR A 57 -4.22 16.14 -7.22
CA THR A 57 -5.54 16.75 -7.46
C THR A 57 -6.61 15.67 -7.70
N ILE A 58 -6.33 14.68 -8.54
CA ILE A 58 -7.25 13.56 -8.80
C ILE A 58 -7.51 12.77 -7.50
N ALA A 59 -6.46 12.48 -6.73
CA ALA A 59 -6.54 11.73 -5.48
C ALA A 59 -7.43 12.44 -4.44
N ILE A 60 -7.22 13.74 -4.21
CA ILE A 60 -8.01 14.48 -3.22
C ILE A 60 -9.46 14.71 -3.66
N VAL A 61 -9.69 14.99 -4.95
CA VAL A 61 -11.04 15.14 -5.51
C VAL A 61 -11.80 13.82 -5.38
N TYR A 62 -11.16 12.70 -5.72
CA TYR A 62 -11.73 11.36 -5.56
C TYR A 62 -12.05 11.06 -4.10
N CYS A 63 -11.13 11.35 -3.18
CA CYS A 63 -11.35 11.14 -1.76
C CYS A 63 -12.52 11.96 -1.24
N ARG A 64 -12.56 13.27 -1.52
CA ARG A 64 -13.64 14.13 -1.04
C ARG A 64 -14.99 13.78 -1.65
N TYR A 65 -15.01 13.33 -2.89
CA TYR A 65 -16.23 12.89 -3.58
C TYR A 65 -16.77 11.57 -3.01
N THR A 66 -15.88 10.66 -2.61
CA THR A 66 -16.22 9.30 -2.16
C THR A 66 -16.53 9.24 -0.67
N VAL A 67 -15.77 9.96 0.15
CA VAL A 67 -15.96 10.06 1.60
C VAL A 67 -17.05 11.08 1.88
N THR A 68 -18.23 10.60 2.25
CA THR A 68 -19.43 11.43 2.35
C THR A 68 -20.19 11.13 3.63
N PHE A 69 -20.79 12.17 4.21
CA PHE A 69 -21.72 11.98 5.31
C PHE A 69 -23.12 11.70 4.77
N SER A 70 -23.85 10.85 5.48
CA SER A 70 -25.22 10.48 5.11
C SER A 70 -26.11 11.71 5.08
N GLY A 71 -26.48 12.18 3.88
CA GLY A 71 -27.37 13.32 3.63
C GLY A 71 -26.66 14.65 3.28
N GLU A 72 -25.35 14.61 3.01
CA GLU A 72 -24.62 15.74 2.44
C GLU A 72 -25.11 16.10 1.02
N ASN A 73 -25.31 17.40 0.75
CA ASN A 73 -25.70 17.89 -0.56
C ASN A 73 -24.57 17.70 -1.60
N ARG A 74 -24.92 17.15 -2.77
CA ARG A 74 -24.00 16.89 -3.88
C ARG A 74 -23.29 18.15 -4.39
N CYS A 75 -23.96 19.31 -4.42
CA CYS A 75 -23.35 20.56 -4.88
C CYS A 75 -22.24 21.04 -3.94
N VAL A 76 -22.49 21.01 -2.61
CA VAL A 76 -21.49 21.36 -1.58
C VAL A 76 -20.28 20.44 -1.66
N ARG A 77 -20.51 19.15 -1.91
CA ARG A 77 -19.45 18.16 -2.10
C ARG A 77 -18.56 18.47 -3.31
N ILE A 78 -19.17 18.77 -4.46
CA ILE A 78 -18.44 19.12 -5.69
C ILE A 78 -17.65 20.40 -5.47
N LEU A 79 -18.25 21.43 -4.87
CA LEU A 79 -17.58 22.70 -4.59
C LEU A 79 -16.35 22.52 -3.68
N ASN A 80 -16.50 21.77 -2.58
CA ASN A 80 -15.39 21.47 -1.68
C ASN A 80 -14.30 20.63 -2.35
N ALA A 81 -14.68 19.65 -3.18
CA ALA A 81 -13.73 18.85 -3.94
C ALA A 81 -12.96 19.71 -4.95
N SER A 82 -13.64 20.61 -5.67
CA SER A 82 -13.02 21.57 -6.60
C SER A 82 -12.07 22.53 -5.89
N LEU A 83 -12.45 23.04 -4.71
CA LEU A 83 -11.58 23.90 -3.90
C LEU A 83 -10.30 23.17 -3.47
N LEU A 84 -10.43 21.95 -2.92
CA LEU A 84 -9.29 21.13 -2.53
C LEU A 84 -8.40 20.75 -3.72
N GLY A 85 -9.02 20.44 -4.85
CA GLY A 85 -8.31 20.17 -6.10
C GLY A 85 -7.53 21.39 -6.58
N TYR A 86 -8.12 22.59 -6.51
CA TYR A 86 -7.45 23.84 -6.87
C TYR A 86 -6.26 24.16 -5.95
N MET A 87 -6.42 23.99 -4.63
CA MET A 87 -5.32 24.18 -3.68
C MET A 87 -4.18 23.19 -3.92
N THR A 88 -4.52 21.93 -4.22
CA THR A 88 -3.53 20.89 -4.54
C THR A 88 -2.83 21.18 -5.87
N TRP A 89 -3.57 21.66 -6.87
CA TRP A 89 -3.02 22.11 -8.16
C TRP A 89 -2.05 23.28 -7.99
N ARG A 90 -2.38 24.23 -7.10
CA ARG A 90 -1.48 25.34 -6.73
C ARG A 90 -0.30 24.94 -5.84
N ARG A 91 -0.24 23.67 -5.42
CA ARG A 91 0.83 23.12 -4.57
C ARG A 91 0.93 23.84 -3.22
N GLU A 92 -0.23 24.18 -2.65
CA GLU A 92 -0.30 24.64 -1.27
C GLU A 92 0.19 23.56 -0.30
N ASP A 93 0.57 23.95 0.92
CA ASP A 93 1.08 23.01 1.93
C ASP A 93 0.08 21.88 2.23
N TYR A 94 0.57 20.62 2.31
CA TYR A 94 -0.27 19.45 2.59
C TYR A 94 -1.07 19.58 3.89
N TRP A 95 -0.53 20.29 4.88
CA TRP A 95 -1.23 20.56 6.14
C TRP A 95 -2.42 21.48 5.97
N LEU A 96 -2.27 22.55 5.18
CA LEU A 96 -3.36 23.47 4.85
C LEU A 96 -4.44 22.73 4.05
N ILE A 97 -4.05 21.87 3.11
CA ILE A 97 -4.97 21.03 2.35
C ILE A 97 -5.73 20.06 3.29
N ALA A 98 -5.03 19.37 4.18
CA ALA A 98 -5.63 18.44 5.15
C ALA A 98 -6.58 19.16 6.13
N ALA A 99 -6.19 20.33 6.63
CA ALA A 99 -7.06 21.17 7.48
C ALA A 99 -8.33 21.58 6.73
N THR A 100 -8.18 21.98 5.47
CA THR A 100 -9.31 22.34 4.60
C THR A 100 -10.24 21.14 4.37
N GLN A 101 -9.68 19.96 4.17
CA GLN A 101 -10.46 18.73 4.02
C GLN A 101 -11.25 18.39 5.28
N ILE A 102 -10.59 18.37 6.46
CA ILE A 102 -11.24 18.08 7.75
C ILE A 102 -12.36 19.07 8.03
N SER A 103 -12.11 20.36 7.84
CA SER A 103 -13.12 21.40 8.04
C SER A 103 -14.26 21.27 7.03
N SER A 104 -14.00 20.90 5.78
CA SER A 104 -15.07 20.67 4.79
C SER A 104 -16.02 19.54 5.22
N HIS A 105 -15.50 18.52 5.90
CA HIS A 105 -16.26 17.41 6.47
C HIS A 105 -17.09 17.86 7.69
N PHE A 106 -16.44 18.56 8.63
CA PHE A 106 -17.09 19.11 9.82
C PHE A 106 -18.20 20.11 9.48
N LEU A 107 -17.94 20.96 8.49
CA LEU A 107 -18.89 21.95 8.00
C LEU A 107 -20.14 21.29 7.42
N SER A 108 -19.94 20.28 6.58
CA SER A 108 -21.04 19.54 5.95
C SER A 108 -21.91 18.84 7.00
N TYR A 109 -21.29 18.24 8.02
CA TYR A 109 -22.01 17.63 9.15
C TYR A 109 -22.80 18.67 9.96
N SER A 110 -22.17 19.79 10.30
CA SER A 110 -22.80 20.86 11.09
C SER A 110 -23.97 21.50 10.35
N TYR A 111 -23.81 21.75 9.06
CA TYR A 111 -24.85 22.26 8.18
C TYR A 111 -26.06 21.32 8.14
N GLN A 112 -25.83 20.02 7.97
CA GLN A 112 -26.92 19.05 7.92
C GLN A 112 -27.65 18.92 9.27
N LYS A 113 -26.92 18.92 10.39
CA LYS A 113 -27.52 18.89 11.72
C LYS A 113 -28.40 20.12 11.96
N LEU A 114 -27.94 21.29 11.51
CA LEU A 114 -28.69 22.53 11.60
C LEU A 114 -29.97 22.50 10.75
N LEU A 115 -29.89 21.99 9.51
CA LEU A 115 -31.08 21.79 8.66
C LEU A 115 -32.10 20.86 9.31
N ASN A 116 -31.66 19.76 9.93
CA ASN A 116 -32.54 18.84 10.63
C ASN A 116 -33.23 19.49 11.84
N LEU A 117 -32.53 20.38 12.57
CA LEU A 117 -33.12 21.14 13.68
C LEU A 117 -34.16 22.14 13.17
N LEU A 118 -33.88 22.83 12.05
CA LEU A 118 -34.81 23.76 11.43
C LEU A 118 -36.05 23.05 10.87
N SER A 119 -35.90 21.87 10.27
CA SER A 119 -37.03 21.08 9.77
C SER A 119 -37.89 20.55 10.90
N GLN A 120 -37.30 20.07 12.00
CA GLN A 120 -38.05 19.60 13.18
C GLN A 120 -38.89 20.71 13.83
N ASN A 121 -38.42 21.96 13.79
CA ASN A 121 -39.21 23.10 14.27
C ASN A 121 -40.39 23.43 13.36
N LYS A 122 -40.32 23.09 12.07
CA LYS A 122 -41.41 23.33 11.11
C LYS A 122 -42.58 22.38 11.32
N ASP A 123 -42.32 21.12 11.69
CA ASP A 123 -43.38 20.12 11.93
C ASP A 123 -44.15 20.34 13.24
N LYS A 124 -43.63 21.17 14.17
CA LYS A 124 -44.31 21.48 15.44
C LYS A 124 -45.18 22.74 15.40
N GLY A 125 -45.16 23.50 14.30
CA GLY A 125 -45.91 24.74 14.18
C GLY A 125 -46.94 24.68 13.04
N THR A 126 -48.23 24.60 13.38
CA THR A 126 -49.37 24.85 12.48
C THR A 126 -49.37 26.30 12.02
N VAL A 127 -48.47 26.68 11.11
CA VAL A 127 -48.34 28.06 10.62
C VAL A 127 -48.44 28.11 9.11
N THR A 128 -49.45 28.88 8.70
CA THR A 128 -49.92 29.27 7.37
C THR A 128 -48.87 29.44 6.26
N GLU A 129 -49.24 29.01 5.05
CA GLU A 129 -48.43 28.84 3.82
C GLU A 129 -47.65 30.08 3.30
N LYS A 130 -47.85 31.29 3.85
CA LYS A 130 -47.24 32.53 3.32
C LYS A 130 -45.76 32.77 3.70
N LYS A 131 -45.11 31.88 4.45
CA LYS A 131 -43.71 32.03 4.91
C LYS A 131 -42.66 31.19 4.17
N ALA A 132 -42.99 30.61 3.01
CA ALA A 132 -42.07 29.74 2.28
C ALA A 132 -40.84 30.47 1.69
N SER A 133 -40.97 31.71 1.18
CA SER A 133 -39.85 32.39 0.51
C SER A 133 -38.78 32.93 1.48
N SER A 134 -39.16 33.34 2.70
CA SER A 134 -38.18 33.80 3.71
C SER A 134 -37.33 32.66 4.27
N SER A 135 -37.87 31.43 4.29
CA SER A 135 -37.12 30.25 4.73
C SER A 135 -35.95 29.88 3.81
N LEU A 136 -36.08 30.14 2.51
CA LEU A 136 -35.04 29.87 1.51
C LEU A 136 -33.87 30.85 1.68
N PHE A 137 -34.17 32.12 1.95
CA PHE A 137 -33.16 33.15 2.19
C PHE A 137 -32.39 32.90 3.51
N ILE A 138 -33.09 32.50 4.57
CA ILE A 138 -32.46 32.13 5.85
C ILE A 138 -31.55 30.92 5.68
N ASN A 139 -31.99 29.89 4.95
CA ASN A 139 -31.15 28.72 4.67
C ASN A 139 -29.92 29.06 3.83
N ALA A 140 -30.07 29.93 2.83
CA ALA A 140 -28.95 30.41 2.03
C ALA A 140 -27.96 31.24 2.87
N PHE A 141 -28.46 32.13 3.74
CA PHE A 141 -27.63 32.93 4.63
C PHE A 141 -26.90 32.09 5.68
N ILE A 142 -27.58 31.11 6.27
CA ILE A 142 -26.97 30.14 7.20
C ILE A 142 -25.91 29.30 6.47
N SER A 143 -26.18 28.87 5.23
CA SER A 143 -25.19 28.16 4.41
C SER A 143 -23.96 29.03 4.12
N LEU A 144 -24.16 30.31 3.85
CA LEU A 144 -23.08 31.27 3.60
C LEU A 144 -22.28 31.55 4.88
N LEU A 145 -22.96 31.77 6.01
CA LEU A 145 -22.32 32.04 7.30
C LEU A 145 -21.51 30.84 7.77
N THR A 146 -22.08 29.63 7.67
CA THR A 146 -21.35 28.40 7.98
C THR A 146 -20.15 28.25 7.04
N PHE A 147 -20.30 28.50 5.73
CA PHE A 147 -19.18 28.49 4.79
C PHE A 147 -18.07 29.48 5.16
N CYS A 148 -18.40 30.73 5.49
CA CYS A 148 -17.43 31.74 5.93
C CYS A 148 -16.73 31.35 7.25
N LEU A 149 -17.47 30.78 8.20
CA LEU A 149 -16.94 30.33 9.48
C LEU A 149 -16.06 29.09 9.31
N GLY A 150 -16.40 28.22 8.35
CA GLY A 150 -15.56 27.11 7.90
C GLY A 150 -14.25 27.59 7.30
N ILE A 151 -14.29 28.60 6.42
CA ILE A 151 -13.10 29.23 5.84
C ILE A 151 -12.23 29.86 6.94
N PHE A 152 -12.84 30.59 7.86
CA PHE A 152 -12.12 31.21 8.98
C PHE A 152 -11.47 30.16 9.88
N LEU A 153 -12.19 29.07 10.21
CA LEU A 153 -11.66 27.97 11.00
C LEU A 153 -10.54 27.22 10.25
N THR A 154 -10.64 27.04 8.93
CA THR A 154 -9.54 26.46 8.14
C THR A 154 -8.33 27.35 8.12
N PHE A 155 -8.50 28.66 7.95
CA PHE A 155 -7.39 29.61 7.95
C PHE A 155 -6.73 29.67 9.33
N TYR A 156 -7.54 29.68 10.39
CA TYR A 156 -7.05 29.63 11.77
C TYR A 156 -6.31 28.32 12.08
N LEU A 157 -6.86 27.18 11.69
CA LEU A 157 -6.21 25.88 11.86
C LEU A 157 -4.92 25.80 11.03
N ALA A 158 -4.95 26.22 9.76
CA ALA A 158 -3.80 26.19 8.87
C ALA A 158 -2.68 27.12 9.33
N PHE A 159 -3.01 28.34 9.78
CA PHE A 159 -2.04 29.26 10.36
C PHE A 159 -1.38 28.71 11.64
N ASN A 160 -2.15 27.97 12.46
CA ASN A 160 -1.60 27.28 13.62
C ASN A 160 -0.84 25.99 13.26
N LEU A 161 -1.16 25.35 12.13
CA LEU A 161 -0.53 24.13 11.62
C LEU A 161 0.78 24.39 10.86
N SER A 162 0.92 25.53 10.18
CA SER A 162 2.14 25.87 9.41
C SER A 162 3.34 26.20 10.30
N ASN A 163 3.10 26.53 11.57
CA ASN A 163 4.17 26.64 12.57
C ASN A 163 4.55 25.25 13.10
N ASP A 164 5.64 24.73 12.53
CA ASP A 164 6.16 23.37 12.63
C ASP A 164 6.19 22.74 14.05
N TYR A 165 5.93 21.44 14.12
CA TYR A 165 5.91 20.51 15.29
C TYR A 165 5.01 20.84 16.49
N MET A 166 4.75 22.11 16.76
CA MET A 166 4.00 22.53 17.95
C MET A 166 2.55 22.06 17.88
N PHE A 167 1.90 22.11 16.73
CA PHE A 167 0.48 21.77 16.62
C PHE A 167 0.21 20.28 16.78
N ALA A 168 0.98 19.39 16.16
CA ALA A 168 0.82 17.95 16.38
C ALA A 168 1.03 17.61 17.86
N SER A 169 2.04 18.21 18.51
CA SER A 169 2.26 18.04 19.95
C SER A 169 1.11 18.62 20.79
N LYS A 170 0.54 19.76 20.40
CA LYS A 170 -0.56 20.45 21.11
C LYS A 170 -1.89 19.72 20.92
N LEU A 171 -2.21 19.27 19.72
CA LEU A 171 -3.43 18.52 19.42
C LEU A 171 -3.39 17.15 20.09
N TYR A 172 -2.22 16.51 20.11
CA TYR A 172 -1.96 15.31 20.91
C TYR A 172 -2.08 15.57 22.42
N LYS A 173 -1.57 16.72 22.92
CA LYS A 173 -1.77 17.17 24.31
C LYS A 173 -3.24 17.37 24.67
N ILE A 174 -4.05 17.86 23.73
CA ILE A 174 -5.49 18.09 23.92
C ILE A 174 -6.28 16.77 23.89
N LEU A 175 -5.99 15.88 22.94
CA LEU A 175 -6.67 14.58 22.79
C LEU A 175 -6.33 13.62 23.93
N VAL A 176 -5.11 13.70 24.47
CA VAL A 176 -4.63 12.84 25.57
C VAL A 176 -4.15 13.74 26.72
N PRO A 177 -5.10 14.21 27.56
CA PRO A 177 -4.81 15.20 28.59
C PRO A 177 -3.93 14.65 29.72
N SER A 178 -3.89 13.34 29.95
CA SER A 178 -2.99 12.75 30.95
C SER A 178 -1.64 12.38 30.32
N GLU A 179 -0.55 12.91 30.88
CA GLU A 179 0.83 12.58 30.48
C GLU A 179 1.11 11.06 30.57
N PHE A 180 0.47 10.38 31.53
CA PHE A 180 0.60 8.93 31.69
C PHE A 180 0.00 8.14 30.53
N LEU A 181 -1.24 8.46 30.09
CA LEU A 181 -1.78 7.83 28.86
C LEU A 181 -0.93 8.20 27.66
N ARG A 182 -0.35 9.39 27.63
CA ARG A 182 0.45 9.85 26.50
C ARG A 182 1.68 8.97 26.28
N MET A 183 2.50 8.80 27.32
CA MET A 183 3.66 7.91 27.29
C MET A 183 3.24 6.48 26.91
N LYS A 184 2.22 5.95 27.60
CA LYS A 184 1.72 4.59 27.33
C LYS A 184 1.19 4.41 25.90
N MET A 185 0.47 5.40 25.36
CA MET A 185 -0.06 5.34 23.99
C MET A 185 1.05 5.45 22.97
N TYR A 186 2.03 6.32 23.19
CA TYR A 186 3.20 6.40 22.30
C TYR A 186 3.96 5.08 22.28
N ASP A 187 4.29 4.53 23.46
CA ASP A 187 4.96 3.22 23.58
C ASP A 187 4.13 2.12 22.92
N THR A 188 2.81 2.15 23.09
CA THR A 188 1.89 1.19 22.45
C THR A 188 1.88 1.35 20.93
N VAL A 189 1.83 2.57 20.41
CA VAL A 189 1.84 2.82 18.96
C VAL A 189 3.17 2.40 18.35
N CYS A 190 4.30 2.74 18.99
CA CYS A 190 5.64 2.32 18.57
C CYS A 190 5.84 0.80 18.72
N TYR A 191 5.10 0.14 19.61
CA TYR A 191 5.09 -1.31 19.72
C TYR A 191 4.28 -1.97 18.59
N LEU A 192 3.11 -1.42 18.23
CA LEU A 192 2.20 -1.99 17.24
C LEU A 192 2.60 -1.67 15.79
N ILE A 193 3.14 -0.48 15.55
CA ILE A 193 3.58 0.02 14.24
C ILE A 193 5.12 -0.01 14.22
N PRO A 194 5.75 -0.51 13.15
CA PRO A 194 7.20 -0.60 13.04
C PRO A 194 7.85 0.76 12.72
N VAL A 195 7.68 1.71 13.64
CA VAL A 195 8.15 3.09 13.47
C VAL A 195 9.67 3.16 13.44
N GLU A 196 10.35 2.39 14.29
CA GLU A 196 11.82 2.38 14.37
C GLU A 196 12.44 1.77 13.11
N GLU A 197 11.90 0.66 12.61
CA GLU A 197 12.39 0.01 11.40
C GLU A 197 12.19 0.89 10.16
N VAL A 198 11.05 1.59 10.07
CA VAL A 198 10.78 2.56 8.99
C VAL A 198 11.68 3.80 9.12
N LYS A 199 11.96 4.25 10.33
CA LYS A 199 12.88 5.38 10.59
C LYS A 199 14.31 5.01 10.20
N GLU A 200 14.76 3.80 10.53
CA GLU A 200 16.08 3.29 10.14
C GLU A 200 16.18 3.13 8.61
N ALA A 201 15.13 2.59 7.97
CA ALA A 201 15.03 2.53 6.51
C ALA A 201 15.14 3.93 5.87
N TYR A 202 14.38 4.90 6.39
CA TYR A 202 14.42 6.28 5.90
C TYR A 202 15.80 6.91 6.09
N SER A 203 16.41 6.76 7.27
CA SER A 203 17.75 7.28 7.56
C SER A 203 18.79 6.69 6.61
N THR A 204 18.74 5.38 6.37
CA THR A 204 19.69 4.69 5.49
C THR A 204 19.53 5.13 4.03
N VAL A 205 18.30 5.31 3.55
CA VAL A 205 18.06 5.82 2.18
C VAL A 205 18.45 7.30 2.06
N SER A 206 18.25 8.09 3.12
CA SER A 206 18.64 9.52 3.15
C SER A 206 20.15 9.76 3.13
N ASP A 207 20.96 8.73 3.39
CA ASP A 207 22.41 8.81 3.20
C ASP A 207 22.81 8.82 1.71
N PHE A 208 21.92 8.35 0.81
CA PHE A 208 22.17 8.25 -0.63
C PHE A 208 21.37 9.25 -1.48
N VAL A 209 20.28 9.78 -0.93
CA VAL A 209 19.38 10.74 -1.60
C VAL A 209 19.31 11.99 -0.75
N ASP A 210 19.33 13.17 -1.38
CA ASP A 210 19.17 14.45 -0.67
C ASP A 210 18.00 14.39 0.33
N PRO A 211 18.24 14.57 1.65
CA PRO A 211 17.22 14.37 2.68
C PRO A 211 15.99 15.25 2.50
N TYR A 212 16.14 16.46 1.94
CA TYR A 212 15.04 17.37 1.69
C TYR A 212 14.16 16.89 0.54
N THR A 213 14.79 16.45 -0.56
CA THR A 213 14.10 15.87 -1.71
C THR A 213 13.37 14.58 -1.32
N LEU A 214 14.04 13.68 -0.61
CA LEU A 214 13.44 12.43 -0.12
C LEU A 214 12.23 12.70 0.78
N LYS A 215 12.35 13.62 1.75
CA LYS A 215 11.25 14.03 2.65
C LYS A 215 10.04 14.50 1.86
N THR A 216 10.27 15.37 0.88
CA THR A 216 9.22 15.99 0.07
C THR A 216 8.51 14.94 -0.79
N GLN A 217 9.25 14.03 -1.41
CA GLN A 217 8.70 12.95 -2.23
C GLN A 217 7.92 11.93 -1.40
N VAL A 218 8.46 11.52 -0.24
CA VAL A 218 7.75 10.61 0.69
C VAL A 218 6.47 11.25 1.19
N ALA A 219 6.48 12.54 1.55
CA ALA A 219 5.27 13.26 1.97
C ALA A 219 4.23 13.32 0.85
N HIS A 220 4.65 13.60 -0.38
CA HIS A 220 3.76 13.62 -1.54
C HIS A 220 3.13 12.25 -1.82
N LEU A 221 3.95 11.19 -1.84
CA LEU A 221 3.50 9.81 -2.04
C LEU A 221 2.53 9.39 -0.92
N LEU A 222 2.86 9.68 0.33
CA LEU A 222 1.99 9.39 1.47
C LEU A 222 0.66 10.13 1.35
N PHE A 223 0.67 11.40 0.93
CA PHE A 223 -0.54 12.17 0.69
C PHE A 223 -1.43 11.53 -0.38
N ILE A 224 -0.89 11.21 -1.56
CA ILE A 224 -1.64 10.55 -2.64
C ILE A 224 -2.20 9.21 -2.17
N THR A 225 -1.35 8.38 -1.58
CA THR A 225 -1.71 7.04 -1.08
C THR A 225 -2.82 7.15 -0.03
N PHE A 226 -2.70 8.09 0.91
CA PHE A 226 -3.70 8.32 1.95
C PHE A 226 -5.07 8.64 1.35
N GLN A 227 -5.14 9.63 0.46
CA GLN A 227 -6.41 10.03 -0.15
C GLN A 227 -7.06 8.90 -0.95
N ILE A 228 -6.29 8.21 -1.79
CA ILE A 228 -6.81 7.11 -2.62
C ILE A 228 -7.27 5.93 -1.77
N GLN A 229 -6.46 5.51 -0.80
CA GLN A 229 -6.76 4.32 0.00
C GLN A 229 -7.91 4.54 0.99
N VAL A 230 -8.02 5.72 1.60
CA VAL A 230 -9.16 6.08 2.45
C VAL A 230 -10.46 6.12 1.64
N ALA A 231 -10.41 6.67 0.42
CA ALA A 231 -11.54 6.70 -0.50
C ALA A 231 -11.98 5.29 -0.91
N MET A 232 -11.03 4.45 -1.38
CA MET A 232 -11.31 3.08 -1.78
C MET A 232 -11.81 2.22 -0.62
N GLY A 233 -11.26 2.40 0.59
CA GLY A 233 -11.72 1.70 1.78
C GLY A 233 -13.16 2.08 2.14
N THR A 234 -13.51 3.36 2.06
CA THR A 234 -14.88 3.86 2.29
C THR A 234 -15.86 3.35 1.23
N LEU A 235 -15.45 3.37 -0.04
CA LEU A 235 -16.21 2.82 -1.15
C LEU A 235 -16.46 1.32 -0.96
N GLY A 236 -15.44 0.57 -0.53
CA GLY A 236 -15.55 -0.85 -0.22
C GLY A 236 -16.57 -1.15 0.87
N ILE A 237 -16.65 -0.33 1.92
CA ILE A 237 -17.69 -0.46 2.97
C ILE A 237 -19.09 -0.31 2.37
N ASN A 238 -19.30 0.70 1.53
CA ASN A 238 -20.61 0.94 0.90
C ASN A 238 -20.98 -0.20 -0.07
N PHE A 239 -20.02 -0.72 -0.81
CA PHE A 239 -20.20 -1.88 -1.67
C PHE A 239 -20.62 -3.12 -0.87
N LEU A 240 -19.88 -3.46 0.20
CA LEU A 240 -20.18 -4.59 1.07
C LEU A 240 -21.57 -4.47 1.73
N ARG A 241 -21.96 -3.27 2.18
CA ARG A 241 -23.31 -3.03 2.71
C ARG A 241 -24.38 -3.29 1.66
N THR A 242 -24.20 -2.79 0.44
CA THR A 242 -25.16 -2.96 -0.66
C THR A 242 -25.29 -4.43 -1.05
N GLU A 243 -24.15 -5.14 -1.15
CA GLU A 243 -24.11 -6.57 -1.42
C GLU A 243 -24.83 -7.35 -0.32
N GLN A 244 -24.61 -6.99 0.95
CA GLN A 244 -25.21 -7.69 2.07
C GLN A 244 -26.71 -7.42 2.21
N ILE A 245 -27.17 -6.19 1.97
CA ILE A 245 -28.61 -5.87 1.88
C ILE A 245 -29.26 -6.76 0.81
N ARG A 246 -28.60 -6.93 -0.33
CA ARG A 246 -29.05 -7.85 -1.39
C ARG A 246 -29.10 -9.30 -0.88
N LYS A 247 -28.03 -9.82 -0.26
CA LYS A 247 -28.01 -11.20 0.29
C LYS A 247 -29.09 -11.41 1.36
N ASN A 248 -29.30 -10.46 2.26
CA ASN A 248 -30.37 -10.55 3.26
C ASN A 248 -31.76 -10.52 2.65
N SER A 249 -31.94 -9.79 1.54
CA SER A 249 -33.20 -9.84 0.81
C SER A 249 -33.50 -11.26 0.34
N LEU A 250 -32.50 -12.08 -0.01
CA LEU A 250 -32.68 -13.50 -0.36
C LEU A 250 -33.19 -14.31 0.84
N ILE A 251 -32.56 -14.16 2.00
CA ILE A 251 -32.91 -14.90 3.23
C ILE A 251 -34.32 -14.53 3.69
N MET A 252 -34.70 -13.25 3.61
CA MET A 252 -36.04 -12.78 3.96
C MET A 252 -37.14 -13.30 3.02
N LEU A 253 -36.79 -13.76 1.82
CA LEU A 253 -37.76 -14.40 0.92
C LEU A 253 -38.01 -15.84 1.36
N GLU A 254 -36.98 -16.57 1.76
CA GLU A 254 -37.08 -17.95 2.26
C GLU A 254 -37.93 -18.05 3.53
N THR A 255 -37.76 -17.13 4.49
CA THR A 255 -38.58 -17.10 5.71
C THR A 255 -40.04 -16.82 5.42
N LYS A 256 -40.33 -15.85 4.54
CA LYS A 256 -41.71 -15.55 4.12
C LYS A 256 -42.37 -16.72 3.40
N PHE A 257 -41.63 -17.44 2.55
CA PHE A 257 -42.15 -18.65 1.91
C PHE A 257 -42.49 -19.73 2.93
N HIS A 258 -41.67 -19.93 3.95
CA HIS A 258 -41.97 -20.88 5.02
C HIS A 258 -43.21 -20.47 5.84
N ASP A 259 -43.34 -19.18 6.17
CA ASP A 259 -44.51 -18.67 6.89
C ASP A 259 -45.79 -18.75 6.07
N GLU A 260 -45.73 -18.43 4.77
CA GLU A 260 -46.86 -18.56 3.85
C GLU A 260 -47.26 -20.03 3.65
N LYS A 261 -46.29 -20.93 3.50
CA LYS A 261 -46.55 -22.38 3.39
C LYS A 261 -47.19 -22.90 4.68
N LYS A 262 -46.68 -22.49 5.85
CA LYS A 262 -47.26 -22.86 7.15
C LYS A 262 -48.70 -22.36 7.30
N ARG A 263 -48.96 -21.08 6.99
CA ARG A 263 -50.33 -20.53 6.97
C ARG A 263 -51.25 -21.25 6.00
N SER A 264 -50.75 -21.64 4.82
CA SER A 264 -51.57 -22.38 3.85
C SER A 264 -51.92 -23.79 4.32
N ASN A 265 -51.01 -24.47 5.02
CA ASN A 265 -51.29 -25.78 5.61
C ASN A 265 -52.25 -25.67 6.81
N ASP A 266 -52.10 -24.64 7.64
CA ASP A 266 -53.00 -24.39 8.77
C ASP A 266 -54.44 -24.10 8.29
N LEU A 267 -54.61 -23.37 7.17
CA LEU A 267 -55.93 -23.07 6.57
C LEU A 267 -56.62 -24.31 5.96
N VAL A 268 -55.85 -25.21 5.35
CA VAL A 268 -56.37 -26.48 4.79
C VAL A 268 -56.80 -27.42 5.91
N ASN A 269 -56.03 -27.50 7.00
CA ASN A 269 -56.39 -28.35 8.13
C ASN A 269 -57.61 -27.83 8.92
N THR A 270 -57.81 -26.51 9.00
CA THR A 270 -58.99 -25.94 9.69
C THR A 270 -60.29 -26.14 8.92
N THR A 271 -60.24 -26.16 7.58
CA THR A 271 -61.44 -26.36 6.74
C THR A 271 -61.94 -27.80 6.73
N ASP A 272 -61.07 -28.79 6.89
CA ASP A 272 -61.48 -30.20 7.03
C ASP A 272 -62.05 -30.55 8.42
N THR A 273 -61.64 -29.84 9.48
CA THR A 273 -62.22 -30.03 10.82
C THR A 273 -63.59 -29.38 10.99
N ASP A 274 -63.82 -28.19 10.42
CA ASP A 274 -65.12 -27.49 10.54
C ASP A 274 -66.24 -28.14 9.71
N LEU A 275 -65.90 -28.84 8.63
CA LEU A 275 -66.86 -29.64 7.86
C LEU A 275 -67.21 -30.98 8.52
N ARG A 276 -66.42 -31.44 9.49
CA ARG A 276 -66.68 -32.69 10.23
C ARG A 276 -67.51 -32.47 11.50
N GLU A 277 -67.55 -31.27 12.06
CA GLU A 277 -68.36 -30.94 13.26
C GLU A 277 -69.79 -30.43 12.97
N LYS A 278 -70.10 -29.95 11.76
CA LYS A 278 -71.47 -29.52 11.39
C LYS A 278 -72.37 -30.62 10.80
N GLY A 279 -72.01 -31.89 11.00
CA GLY A 279 -72.76 -33.06 10.53
C GLY A 279 -73.91 -33.55 11.43
N LYS A 280 -74.18 -32.94 12.59
CA LYS A 280 -75.29 -33.36 13.47
C LYS A 280 -75.96 -32.19 14.19
N SER A 281 -76.89 -31.51 13.52
CA SER A 281 -78.20 -31.17 14.11
C SER A 281 -79.02 -30.29 13.17
N SER A 282 -80.34 -30.55 13.16
CA SER A 282 -81.41 -29.63 12.76
C SER A 282 -81.84 -29.62 11.29
N LEU A 283 -82.54 -30.70 10.91
CA LEU A 283 -83.75 -30.60 10.07
C LEU A 283 -84.76 -29.63 10.71
N LYS A 284 -85.19 -28.59 9.97
CA LYS A 284 -86.61 -28.19 9.86
C LYS A 284 -86.84 -27.18 8.73
N SER A 285 -87.30 -27.72 7.62
CA SER A 285 -88.37 -27.22 6.73
C SER A 285 -88.91 -25.81 7.00
N LYS A 286 -88.81 -24.92 6.00
CA LYS A 286 -90.00 -24.37 5.31
C LYS A 286 -89.59 -23.80 3.94
N GLY A 287 -90.30 -24.25 2.92
CA GLY A 287 -89.95 -24.06 1.53
C GLY A 287 -90.18 -22.65 1.00
N LYS A 288 -89.42 -22.32 -0.04
CA LYS A 288 -89.83 -21.35 -1.04
C LYS A 288 -89.29 -21.79 -2.40
N LYS A 289 -90.24 -22.08 -3.30
CA LYS A 289 -90.01 -22.38 -4.72
C LYS A 289 -89.21 -21.26 -5.37
N LEU A 290 -88.11 -21.58 -6.04
CA LEU A 290 -87.64 -20.78 -7.17
C LEU A 290 -87.02 -21.69 -8.26
N LYS A 291 -87.20 -21.21 -9.49
CA LYS A 291 -87.22 -21.93 -10.76
C LYS A 291 -85.93 -22.66 -11.13
N LYS A 292 -86.13 -23.83 -11.74
CA LYS A 292 -85.20 -24.56 -12.62
C LYS A 292 -84.91 -23.75 -13.90
N SER A 293 -83.63 -23.52 -14.15
CA SER A 293 -82.95 -23.44 -15.45
C SER A 293 -81.56 -24.00 -15.14
N GLY A 294 -81.14 -25.19 -15.55
CA GLY A 294 -81.11 -25.70 -16.91
C GLY A 294 -79.81 -25.21 -17.56
N GLY A 295 -78.72 -25.95 -17.40
CA GLY A 295 -77.42 -25.64 -18.04
C GLY A 295 -76.19 -26.19 -17.31
N ASP A 296 -75.79 -27.40 -17.72
CA ASP A 296 -74.44 -27.98 -17.77
C ASP A 296 -73.47 -27.98 -16.56
N VAL A 297 -73.43 -29.17 -15.96
CA VAL A 297 -72.23 -29.99 -15.69
C VAL A 297 -70.88 -29.39 -16.12
N SER A 298 -70.13 -28.83 -15.15
CA SER A 298 -68.66 -28.78 -15.12
C SER A 298 -68.20 -27.96 -13.89
N ASN A 299 -68.25 -28.53 -12.69
CA ASN A 299 -67.76 -27.87 -11.47
C ASN A 299 -66.71 -28.71 -10.72
N THR A 300 -65.79 -29.32 -11.48
CA THR A 300 -64.59 -29.99 -10.94
C THR A 300 -63.27 -29.31 -11.33
N SER A 301 -63.33 -28.14 -11.97
CA SER A 301 -62.17 -27.39 -12.47
C SER A 301 -61.89 -26.08 -11.72
N ALA A 302 -62.61 -25.78 -10.63
CA ALA A 302 -62.48 -24.50 -9.91
C ALA A 302 -61.46 -24.47 -8.75
N VAL A 303 -60.77 -25.59 -8.46
CA VAL A 303 -59.66 -25.62 -7.47
C VAL A 303 -58.29 -25.81 -8.16
N GLN A 304 -58.25 -25.64 -9.48
CA GLN A 304 -57.03 -25.61 -10.29
C GLN A 304 -56.75 -24.24 -10.90
N THR A 305 -57.33 -23.17 -10.35
CA THR A 305 -56.82 -21.80 -10.53
C THR A 305 -55.47 -21.68 -9.83
N VAL A 306 -54.46 -22.25 -10.50
CA VAL A 306 -53.19 -21.59 -10.78
C VAL A 306 -52.65 -20.91 -9.52
N ARG A 307 -52.13 -21.73 -8.60
CA ARG A 307 -50.91 -21.38 -7.89
C ARG A 307 -49.84 -21.16 -8.96
N LYS A 308 -49.86 -19.99 -9.60
CA LYS A 308 -48.66 -19.39 -10.16
C LYS A 308 -47.77 -19.28 -8.93
N GLU A 309 -46.88 -20.25 -8.74
CA GLU A 309 -45.74 -20.09 -7.86
C GLU A 309 -45.14 -18.75 -8.27
N VAL A 310 -45.42 -17.73 -7.45
CA VAL A 310 -44.86 -16.41 -7.65
C VAL A 310 -43.38 -16.67 -7.51
N ASP A 311 -42.68 -16.65 -8.63
CA ASP A 311 -41.26 -16.90 -8.68
C ASP A 311 -40.58 -15.68 -8.05
N VAL A 312 -40.55 -15.65 -6.73
CA VAL A 312 -39.99 -14.56 -5.94
C VAL A 312 -38.50 -14.40 -6.24
N SER A 313 -37.84 -15.46 -6.75
CA SER A 313 -36.47 -15.38 -7.27
C SER A 313 -36.37 -14.46 -8.49
N LYS A 314 -37.46 -14.23 -9.25
CA LYS A 314 -37.49 -13.31 -10.40
C LYS A 314 -37.17 -11.88 -9.98
N LYS A 315 -37.66 -11.42 -8.81
CA LYS A 315 -37.36 -10.07 -8.29
C LYS A 315 -35.88 -9.94 -7.89
N PHE A 316 -35.32 -10.97 -7.29
CA PHE A 316 -33.89 -11.00 -6.95
C PHE A 316 -33.02 -11.05 -8.22
N ARG A 317 -33.37 -11.91 -9.19
CA ARG A 317 -32.68 -12.04 -10.48
C ARG A 317 -32.75 -10.76 -11.31
N SER A 318 -33.90 -10.09 -11.36
CA SER A 318 -34.03 -8.80 -12.07
C SER A 318 -33.20 -7.70 -11.43
N GLY A 319 -33.04 -7.72 -10.10
CA GLY A 319 -32.17 -6.77 -9.39
C GLY A 319 -30.67 -7.05 -9.53
N ALA A 320 -30.28 -8.28 -9.88
CA ALA A 320 -28.88 -8.65 -10.02
C ALA A 320 -28.18 -7.91 -11.17
N ALA A 321 -28.84 -7.77 -12.33
CA ALA A 321 -28.28 -7.04 -13.47
C ALA A 321 -28.02 -5.57 -13.14
N SER A 322 -28.99 -4.89 -12.49
CA SER A 322 -28.83 -3.50 -12.05
C SER A 322 -27.73 -3.36 -11.01
N PHE A 323 -27.61 -4.29 -10.05
CA PHE A 323 -26.51 -4.28 -9.08
C PHE A 323 -25.14 -4.45 -9.76
N ILE A 324 -25.02 -5.39 -10.71
CA ILE A 324 -23.76 -5.62 -11.43
C ILE A 324 -23.37 -4.38 -12.22
N LEU A 325 -24.29 -3.82 -13.02
CA LEU A 325 -23.99 -2.69 -13.91
C LEU A 325 -23.82 -1.35 -13.17
N LEU A 326 -24.60 -1.09 -12.12
CA LEU A 326 -24.61 0.22 -11.44
C LEU A 326 -23.77 0.27 -10.16
N ALA A 327 -23.43 -0.88 -9.57
CA ALA A 327 -22.62 -0.93 -8.35
C ALA A 327 -21.30 -1.68 -8.57
N ALA A 328 -21.33 -2.93 -9.02
CA ALA A 328 -20.13 -3.77 -9.09
C ALA A 328 -19.13 -3.32 -10.17
N VAL A 329 -19.60 -3.07 -11.40
CA VAL A 329 -18.73 -2.63 -12.51
C VAL A 329 -18.09 -1.26 -12.22
N PRO A 330 -18.83 -0.22 -11.79
CA PRO A 330 -18.23 1.05 -11.40
C PRO A 330 -17.24 0.91 -10.24
N TYR A 331 -17.55 0.06 -9.25
CA TYR A 331 -16.65 -0.23 -8.14
C TYR A 331 -15.33 -0.85 -8.61
N MET A 332 -15.39 -1.89 -9.45
CA MET A 332 -14.20 -2.52 -10.04
C MET A 332 -13.39 -1.53 -10.86
N PHE A 333 -14.05 -0.73 -11.71
CA PHE A 333 -13.38 0.28 -12.51
C PHE A 333 -12.66 1.32 -11.64
N GLN A 334 -13.32 1.84 -10.60
CA GLN A 334 -12.71 2.80 -9.67
C GLN A 334 -11.49 2.20 -8.95
N ILE A 335 -11.58 0.95 -8.47
CA ILE A 335 -10.44 0.29 -7.81
C ILE A 335 -9.26 0.13 -8.77
N ILE A 336 -9.52 -0.36 -9.99
CA ILE A 336 -8.45 -0.59 -10.97
C ILE A 336 -7.80 0.73 -11.35
N PHE A 337 -8.61 1.77 -11.62
CA PHE A 337 -8.13 3.07 -12.04
C PHE A 337 -7.33 3.79 -10.94
N PHE A 338 -7.92 3.96 -9.74
CA PHE A 338 -7.25 4.68 -8.65
C PHE A 338 -6.15 3.85 -8.00
N GLY A 339 -6.28 2.51 -7.96
CA GLY A 339 -5.20 1.62 -7.58
C GLY A 339 -4.02 1.71 -8.55
N GLY A 340 -4.28 1.77 -9.85
CA GLY A 340 -3.27 2.01 -10.88
C GLY A 340 -2.59 3.37 -10.75
N LEU A 341 -3.37 4.44 -10.48
CA LEU A 341 -2.83 5.79 -10.24
C LEU A 341 -1.88 5.82 -9.03
N ASN A 342 -2.27 5.18 -7.93
CA ASN A 342 -1.44 5.08 -6.72
C ASN A 342 -0.15 4.30 -6.98
N MET A 343 -0.25 3.16 -7.67
CA MET A 343 0.91 2.35 -8.04
C MET A 343 1.85 3.09 -9.01
N PHE A 344 1.28 3.86 -9.94
CA PHE A 344 2.06 4.71 -10.85
C PHE A 344 2.82 5.80 -10.11
N ALA A 345 2.18 6.50 -9.15
CA ALA A 345 2.87 7.48 -8.30
C ALA A 345 4.01 6.83 -7.50
N PHE A 346 3.79 5.63 -6.97
CA PHE A 346 4.83 4.85 -6.30
C PHE A 346 5.98 4.47 -7.24
N HIS A 347 5.69 4.04 -8.47
CA HIS A 347 6.73 3.74 -9.47
C HIS A 347 7.59 4.96 -9.81
N CYS A 348 6.98 6.14 -9.99
CA CYS A 348 7.73 7.38 -10.19
C CYS A 348 8.69 7.66 -9.03
N PHE A 349 8.23 7.52 -7.79
CA PHE A 349 9.07 7.69 -6.60
C PHE A 349 10.21 6.66 -6.54
N ARG A 350 9.86 5.37 -6.66
CA ARG A 350 10.81 4.26 -6.57
C ARG A 350 11.89 4.37 -7.65
N ASP A 351 11.49 4.61 -8.90
CA ASP A 351 12.43 4.68 -10.03
C ASP A 351 13.34 5.93 -9.93
N ASP A 352 12.89 7.01 -9.28
CA ASP A 352 13.72 8.19 -8.98
C ASP A 352 14.75 7.90 -7.89
N VAL A 353 14.34 7.27 -6.78
CA VAL A 353 15.25 6.83 -5.72
C VAL A 353 16.26 5.81 -6.26
N HIS A 354 15.80 4.81 -7.01
CA HIS A 354 16.65 3.81 -7.66
C HIS A 354 17.71 4.46 -8.54
N ARG A 355 17.30 5.42 -9.37
CA ARG A 355 18.19 6.11 -10.29
C ARG A 355 19.19 7.00 -9.57
N THR A 356 18.74 7.71 -8.54
CA THR A 356 19.63 8.53 -7.69
C THR A 356 20.69 7.64 -7.05
N VAL A 357 20.31 6.53 -6.41
CA VAL A 357 21.28 5.59 -5.80
C VAL A 357 22.23 4.99 -6.83
N ARG A 358 21.76 4.75 -8.07
CA ARG A 358 22.56 4.16 -9.14
C ARG A 358 23.51 5.15 -9.81
N LEU A 359 23.11 6.43 -9.95
CA LEU A 359 23.85 7.44 -10.72
C LEU A 359 24.63 8.38 -9.82
N THR A 360 24.04 8.83 -8.72
CA THR A 360 24.61 9.78 -7.77
C THR A 360 25.74 9.10 -7.00
N GLY A 361 26.91 9.72 -6.97
CA GLY A 361 28.13 9.17 -6.36
C GLY A 361 28.99 8.26 -7.25
N LEU A 362 28.40 7.53 -8.20
CA LEU A 362 29.15 6.72 -9.19
C LEU A 362 29.81 7.56 -10.28
N PHE A 363 29.25 8.73 -10.58
CA PHE A 363 29.74 9.63 -11.63
C PHE A 363 30.09 11.04 -11.13
N ASP A 364 29.80 11.36 -9.88
CA ASP A 364 30.32 12.58 -9.25
C ASP A 364 31.84 12.49 -9.07
N LYS A 365 32.51 13.62 -8.81
CA LYS A 365 33.96 13.90 -8.92
C LYS A 365 34.98 12.86 -8.35
N GLY A 366 34.53 11.77 -7.71
CA GLY A 366 35.33 10.62 -7.25
C GLY A 366 34.90 9.23 -7.75
N GLY A 367 33.97 9.12 -8.70
CA GLY A 367 33.25 7.91 -9.08
C GLY A 367 34.08 6.67 -9.48
N SER A 368 35.26 6.85 -10.05
CA SER A 368 36.18 5.74 -10.37
C SER A 368 36.80 5.09 -9.11
N ARG A 369 36.81 5.78 -7.97
CA ARG A 369 37.43 5.32 -6.71
C ARG A 369 36.53 4.37 -5.94
N PHE A 370 35.23 4.62 -5.98
CA PHE A 370 34.21 3.78 -5.37
C PHE A 370 34.19 2.40 -6.03
N VAL A 371 34.15 2.34 -7.37
CA VAL A 371 34.12 1.08 -8.13
C VAL A 371 35.34 0.20 -7.82
N ASN A 372 36.53 0.80 -7.75
CA ASN A 372 37.76 0.05 -7.42
C ASN A 372 37.76 -0.48 -5.97
N THR A 373 37.22 0.28 -5.01
CA THR A 373 37.16 -0.15 -3.60
C THR A 373 36.06 -1.19 -3.37
N ALA A 374 34.96 -1.09 -4.10
CA ALA A 374 33.90 -2.10 -4.12
C ALA A 374 34.39 -3.44 -4.69
N LEU A 375 35.15 -3.42 -5.79
CA LEU A 375 35.73 -4.63 -6.40
C LEU A 375 36.72 -5.36 -5.47
N ASP A 376 37.56 -4.63 -4.74
CA ASP A 376 38.54 -5.21 -3.82
C ASP A 376 37.88 -5.84 -2.56
N SER A 377 36.71 -5.37 -2.15
CA SER A 377 36.05 -5.77 -0.88
C SER A 377 34.97 -6.84 -1.03
N SER A 378 34.89 -7.53 -2.19
CA SER A 378 33.80 -8.47 -2.52
C SER A 378 32.40 -7.83 -2.48
N ALA A 379 32.33 -6.51 -2.67
CA ALA A 379 31.09 -5.75 -2.60
C ALA A 379 30.17 -6.09 -3.78
N LEU A 380 28.87 -6.04 -3.49
CA LEU A 380 27.79 -6.24 -4.45
C LEU A 380 27.91 -5.20 -5.59
N ASP A 381 27.47 -5.55 -6.81
CA ASP A 381 27.45 -4.63 -7.95
C ASP A 381 26.52 -3.42 -7.65
N PRO A 382 26.77 -2.19 -8.18
CA PRO A 382 25.84 -1.06 -8.02
C PRO A 382 24.38 -1.38 -8.33
N SER A 383 24.12 -2.25 -9.31
CA SER A 383 22.75 -2.69 -9.62
C SER A 383 22.13 -3.51 -8.48
N SER A 384 22.94 -4.22 -7.70
CA SER A 384 22.50 -4.98 -6.55
C SER A 384 22.15 -4.06 -5.38
N TYR A 385 22.88 -2.98 -5.17
CA TYR A 385 22.51 -1.99 -4.14
C TYR A 385 21.22 -1.24 -4.47
N ALA A 386 21.04 -0.82 -5.73
CA ALA A 386 19.78 -0.22 -6.17
C ALA A 386 18.60 -1.19 -5.96
N LYS A 387 18.79 -2.49 -6.18
CA LYS A 387 17.77 -3.52 -5.87
C LYS A 387 17.48 -3.65 -4.38
N GLU A 388 18.48 -3.54 -3.50
CA GLU A 388 18.23 -3.55 -2.05
C GLU A 388 17.48 -2.29 -1.60
N VAL A 389 17.76 -1.12 -2.19
CA VAL A 389 16.96 0.11 -1.95
C VAL A 389 15.52 -0.06 -2.45
N ASP A 390 15.33 -0.59 -3.66
CA ASP A 390 13.99 -0.89 -4.18
C ASP A 390 13.21 -1.80 -3.23
N LYS A 391 13.89 -2.79 -2.66
CA LYS A 391 13.31 -3.74 -1.72
C LYS A 391 12.87 -3.05 -0.43
N VAL A 392 13.71 -2.17 0.14
CA VAL A 392 13.37 -1.38 1.33
C VAL A 392 12.18 -0.45 1.05
N VAL A 393 12.23 0.29 -0.05
CA VAL A 393 11.20 1.26 -0.45
C VAL A 393 9.87 0.57 -0.75
N THR A 394 9.89 -0.53 -1.51
CA THR A 394 8.68 -1.30 -1.88
C THR A 394 8.06 -1.95 -0.66
N THR A 395 8.86 -2.56 0.21
CA THR A 395 8.35 -3.20 1.43
C THR A 395 7.69 -2.17 2.34
N THR A 396 8.35 -1.03 2.56
CA THR A 396 7.81 0.07 3.36
C THR A 396 6.49 0.59 2.77
N TYR A 397 6.46 0.85 1.47
CA TYR A 397 5.26 1.33 0.78
C TYR A 397 4.10 0.33 0.91
N ASP A 398 4.32 -0.95 0.62
CA ASP A 398 3.29 -1.99 0.68
C ASP A 398 2.69 -2.12 2.08
N MET A 399 3.54 -2.02 3.11
CA MET A 399 3.10 -2.02 4.51
C MET A 399 2.16 -0.86 4.79
N PHE A 400 2.50 0.38 4.41
CA PHE A 400 1.62 1.52 4.62
C PHE A 400 0.36 1.45 3.74
N ASN A 401 0.51 1.11 2.46
CA ASN A 401 -0.56 1.06 1.47
C ASN A 401 -1.69 0.12 1.92
N ARG A 402 -1.36 -1.10 2.38
CA ARG A 402 -2.33 -2.08 2.89
C ARG A 402 -3.05 -1.59 4.14
N LYS A 403 -2.37 -0.85 5.02
CA LYS A 403 -2.93 -0.41 6.31
C LYS A 403 -3.78 0.83 6.20
N ILE A 404 -3.38 1.79 5.38
CA ILE A 404 -4.19 2.96 5.06
C ILE A 404 -5.50 2.51 4.39
N PHE A 405 -5.48 1.50 3.51
CA PHE A 405 -6.70 0.92 2.92
C PHE A 405 -7.67 0.38 3.97
N SER A 406 -7.13 -0.19 5.05
CA SER A 406 -7.91 -0.76 6.14
C SER A 406 -8.49 0.29 7.10
N LEU A 407 -7.92 1.49 7.14
CA LEU A 407 -8.22 2.53 8.12
C LEU A 407 -9.71 2.93 8.17
N PRO A 408 -10.43 3.16 7.06
CA PRO A 408 -11.87 3.47 7.10
C PRO A 408 -12.71 2.39 7.79
N LYS A 409 -12.31 1.13 7.67
CA LYS A 409 -13.02 0.00 8.28
C LYS A 409 -12.75 -0.06 9.78
N ILE A 410 -11.53 0.26 10.18
CA ILE A 410 -11.13 0.35 11.59
C ILE A 410 -11.85 1.51 12.28
N LEU A 411 -12.12 2.61 11.58
CA LEU A 411 -12.94 3.71 12.09
C LEU A 411 -14.39 3.32 12.39
N LEU A 412 -14.89 2.18 11.88
CA LEU A 412 -16.19 1.63 12.28
C LEU A 412 -16.14 0.93 13.64
N LEU A 413 -14.95 0.47 14.06
CA LEU A 413 -14.80 -0.37 15.24
C LEU A 413 -15.14 0.36 16.55
N PRO A 414 -14.78 1.63 16.80
CA PRO A 414 -15.22 2.35 17.99
C PRO A 414 -16.74 2.33 18.21
N ALA A 415 -17.53 2.39 17.14
CA ALA A 415 -18.99 2.28 17.23
C ALA A 415 -19.44 0.87 17.67
N VAL A 416 -18.66 -0.17 17.35
CA VAL A 416 -18.87 -1.55 17.83
C VAL A 416 -18.41 -1.70 19.28
N ILE A 417 -17.21 -1.19 19.61
CA ILE A 417 -16.67 -1.21 20.98
C ILE A 417 -17.67 -0.56 21.93
N ALA A 418 -18.18 0.62 21.57
CA ALA A 418 -19.15 1.36 22.39
C ALA A 418 -20.45 0.57 22.62
N ARG A 419 -20.82 -0.32 21.71
CA ARG A 419 -22.01 -1.19 21.86
C ARG A 419 -21.73 -2.41 22.74
N GLN A 420 -20.54 -3.01 22.67
CA GLN A 420 -20.16 -4.19 23.45
C GLN A 420 -18.66 -4.26 23.80
N PRO A 421 -18.21 -3.55 24.86
CA PRO A 421 -16.81 -3.55 25.23
C PRO A 421 -16.34 -4.92 25.78
N PHE A 422 -17.22 -5.64 26.49
CA PHE A 422 -16.89 -6.93 27.11
C PHE A 422 -16.57 -8.05 26.12
N LEU A 423 -17.10 -7.97 24.89
CA LEU A 423 -16.86 -8.99 23.87
C LEU A 423 -15.42 -8.92 23.36
N LEU A 424 -14.91 -7.71 23.15
CA LEU A 424 -13.51 -7.47 22.79
C LEU A 424 -12.59 -7.92 23.90
N VAL A 425 -12.87 -7.55 25.16
CA VAL A 425 -12.06 -7.94 26.31
C VAL A 425 -11.97 -9.47 26.46
N LYS A 426 -13.00 -10.23 26.09
CA LYS A 426 -12.96 -11.70 26.17
C LYS A 426 -12.23 -12.34 25.00
N ILE A 427 -12.37 -11.84 23.78
CA ILE A 427 -11.88 -12.52 22.56
C ILE A 427 -10.48 -12.04 22.20
N PHE A 428 -10.17 -10.75 22.38
CA PHE A 428 -8.89 -10.17 22.01
C PHE A 428 -7.70 -10.84 22.71
N PRO A 429 -7.75 -11.19 24.01
CA PRO A 429 -6.64 -11.90 24.64
C PRO A 429 -6.31 -13.23 23.94
N PHE A 430 -7.31 -14.00 23.54
CA PHE A 430 -7.07 -15.26 22.81
C PHE A 430 -6.49 -15.02 21.42
N ILE A 431 -6.97 -14.00 20.72
CA ILE A 431 -6.44 -13.59 19.42
C ILE A 431 -4.97 -13.15 19.56
N LEU A 432 -4.66 -12.31 20.55
CA LEU A 432 -3.31 -11.84 20.83
C LEU A 432 -2.38 -12.99 21.21
N VAL A 433 -2.81 -13.90 22.09
CA VAL A 433 -2.01 -15.07 22.50
C VAL A 433 -1.75 -16.01 21.32
N SER A 434 -2.77 -16.29 20.50
CA SER A 434 -2.60 -17.10 19.29
C SER A 434 -1.62 -16.46 18.31
N ASP A 435 -1.70 -15.14 18.12
CA ASP A 435 -0.79 -14.44 17.21
C ASP A 435 0.63 -14.32 17.80
N LEU A 436 0.80 -14.14 19.12
CA LEU A 436 2.12 -14.18 19.77
C LEU A 436 2.80 -15.54 19.58
N PHE A 437 2.05 -16.64 19.70
CA PHE A 437 2.57 -17.98 19.45
C PHE A 437 2.99 -18.16 17.99
N LYS A 438 2.13 -17.72 17.06
CA LYS A 438 2.42 -17.72 15.62
C LYS A 438 3.66 -16.86 15.31
N ALA A 439 3.73 -15.65 15.83
CA ALA A 439 4.82 -14.71 15.59
C ALA A 439 6.16 -15.35 15.94
N ARG A 440 6.28 -15.96 17.12
CA ARG A 440 7.49 -16.67 17.53
C ARG A 440 7.90 -17.80 16.57
N ILE A 441 6.95 -18.61 16.12
CA ILE A 441 7.21 -19.68 15.15
C ILE A 441 7.66 -19.10 13.81
N VAL A 442 6.92 -18.11 13.30
CA VAL A 442 7.20 -17.47 12.01
C VAL A 442 8.53 -16.71 12.02
N ALA A 443 8.86 -16.03 13.13
CA ALA A 443 10.13 -15.37 13.37
C ALA A 443 11.29 -16.36 13.29
N THR A 444 11.18 -17.49 14.00
CA THR A 444 12.20 -18.53 14.04
C THR A 444 12.43 -19.10 12.64
N ILE A 445 11.35 -19.49 11.95
CA ILE A 445 11.44 -20.02 10.57
C ILE A 445 12.02 -18.97 9.62
N THR A 446 11.61 -17.71 9.75
CA THR A 446 12.09 -16.63 8.88
C THR A 446 13.58 -16.34 9.10
N SER A 447 14.04 -16.33 10.36
CA SER A 447 15.45 -16.12 10.67
C SER A 447 16.33 -17.22 10.06
N GLU A 448 15.88 -18.47 10.10
CA GLU A 448 16.59 -19.58 9.46
C GLU A 448 16.50 -19.53 7.93
N VAL A 449 15.35 -19.15 7.36
CA VAL A 449 15.21 -18.91 5.92
C VAL A 449 16.17 -17.82 5.44
N GLU A 450 16.30 -16.72 6.18
CA GLU A 450 17.23 -15.64 5.83
C GLU A 450 18.68 -16.10 5.96
N ARG A 451 19.02 -16.83 7.02
CA ARG A 451 20.35 -17.42 7.20
C ARG A 451 20.73 -18.35 6.05
N LEU A 452 19.81 -19.24 5.65
CA LEU A 452 19.99 -20.13 4.49
C LEU A 452 20.06 -19.33 3.19
N GLY A 453 19.22 -18.30 3.04
CA GLY A 453 19.21 -17.40 1.88
C GLY A 453 20.53 -16.65 1.70
N MET A 454 21.11 -16.13 2.79
CA MET A 454 22.45 -15.52 2.78
C MET A 454 23.51 -16.53 2.35
N ARG A 455 23.47 -17.76 2.89
CA ARG A 455 24.41 -18.82 2.51
C ARG A 455 24.27 -19.20 1.04
N ILE A 456 23.04 -19.34 0.52
CA ILE A 456 22.78 -19.55 -0.91
C ILE A 456 23.39 -18.42 -1.74
N GLY A 457 23.22 -17.16 -1.31
CA GLY A 457 23.81 -16.00 -1.98
C GLY A 457 25.34 -16.07 -2.04
N GLN A 458 25.99 -16.41 -0.93
CA GLN A 458 27.44 -16.58 -0.85
C GLN A 458 27.94 -17.72 -1.75
N VAL A 459 27.31 -18.90 -1.69
CA VAL A 459 27.69 -20.05 -2.51
C VAL A 459 27.45 -19.77 -3.99
N ARG A 460 26.36 -19.07 -4.36
CA ARG A 460 26.12 -18.61 -5.74
C ARG A 460 27.18 -17.62 -6.21
N ALA A 461 27.57 -16.66 -5.38
CA ALA A 461 28.65 -15.72 -5.73
C ALA A 461 29.98 -16.45 -5.95
N THR A 462 30.30 -17.43 -5.09
CA THR A 462 31.47 -18.31 -5.26
C THR A 462 31.35 -19.12 -6.55
N ARG A 463 30.19 -19.70 -6.86
CA ARG A 463 29.92 -20.41 -8.11
C ARG A 463 30.21 -19.52 -9.32
N THR A 464 29.59 -18.35 -9.39
CA THR A 464 29.77 -17.41 -10.51
C THR A 464 31.22 -16.96 -10.63
N ARG A 465 31.95 -16.80 -9.52
CA ARG A 465 33.39 -16.48 -9.55
C ARG A 465 34.21 -17.64 -10.11
N ILE A 466 33.94 -18.87 -9.69
CA ILE A 466 34.59 -20.09 -10.19
C ILE A 466 34.31 -20.24 -11.68
N GLU A 467 33.05 -20.23 -12.09
CA GLU A 467 32.65 -20.34 -13.49
C GLU A 467 33.28 -19.24 -14.36
N ASN A 468 33.26 -17.99 -13.92
CA ASN A 468 33.90 -16.89 -14.66
C ASN A 468 35.43 -17.03 -14.73
N PHE A 469 36.07 -17.54 -13.67
CA PHE A 469 37.50 -17.81 -13.67
C PHE A 469 37.84 -18.94 -14.64
N ASP A 470 37.08 -20.03 -14.60
CA ASP A 470 37.30 -21.21 -15.44
C ASP A 470 37.00 -20.91 -16.92
N LEU A 471 35.96 -20.12 -17.21
CA LEU A 471 35.64 -19.67 -18.57
C LEU A 471 36.76 -18.78 -19.15
N LYS A 472 37.31 -17.86 -18.34
CA LYS A 472 38.45 -17.02 -18.73
C LYS A 472 39.72 -17.83 -18.99
N ASN A 473 39.89 -18.92 -18.25
CA ASN A 473 41.05 -19.81 -18.35
C ASN A 473 40.72 -21.10 -19.14
N SER A 474 39.67 -21.10 -19.94
CA SER A 474 39.15 -22.31 -20.61
C SER A 474 40.20 -23.00 -21.50
N ASP A 475 41.01 -22.22 -22.22
CA ASP A 475 42.12 -22.73 -23.04
C ASP A 475 43.21 -23.42 -22.17
N LEU A 476 43.52 -22.86 -20.99
CA LEU A 476 44.47 -23.49 -20.05
C LEU A 476 43.92 -24.79 -19.47
N VAL A 477 42.64 -24.81 -19.11
CA VAL A 477 41.96 -26.02 -18.62
C VAL A 477 41.98 -27.12 -19.68
N GLN A 478 41.69 -26.76 -20.94
CA GLN A 478 41.74 -27.71 -22.07
C GLN A 478 43.15 -28.25 -22.32
N ARG A 479 44.18 -27.39 -22.28
CA ARG A 479 45.58 -27.78 -22.51
C ARG A 479 46.16 -28.62 -21.38
N SER A 480 45.66 -28.46 -20.17
CA SER A 480 46.13 -29.19 -18.98
C SER A 480 45.64 -30.66 -18.92
N GLY A 481 44.89 -31.10 -19.94
CA GLY A 481 44.48 -32.50 -20.14
C GLY A 481 43.21 -32.90 -19.39
N TYR A 482 42.80 -34.16 -19.60
CA TYR A 482 41.51 -34.69 -19.14
C TYR A 482 41.29 -34.58 -17.61
N GLY A 483 42.33 -34.83 -16.81
CA GLY A 483 42.23 -34.74 -15.34
C GLY A 483 41.90 -33.33 -14.83
N SER A 484 42.32 -32.29 -15.55
CA SER A 484 41.98 -30.90 -15.20
C SER A 484 40.51 -30.58 -15.51
N ILE A 485 39.99 -31.11 -16.63
CA ILE A 485 38.59 -30.99 -17.00
C ILE A 485 37.70 -31.71 -15.97
N GLU A 486 38.04 -32.95 -15.61
CA GLU A 486 37.31 -33.74 -14.61
C GLU A 486 37.32 -33.05 -13.24
N PHE A 487 38.45 -32.45 -12.84
CA PHE A 487 38.54 -31.66 -11.61
C PHE A 487 37.60 -30.46 -11.62
N THR A 488 37.60 -29.68 -12.72
CA THR A 488 36.71 -28.52 -12.87
C THR A 488 35.24 -28.96 -12.86
N GLU A 489 34.89 -30.03 -13.57
CA GLU A 489 33.54 -30.58 -13.61
C GLU A 489 33.07 -31.02 -12.21
N ARG A 490 33.87 -31.82 -11.50
CA ARG A 490 33.55 -32.25 -10.14
C ARG A 490 33.36 -31.06 -9.21
N ARG A 491 34.21 -30.04 -9.34
CA ARG A 491 34.10 -28.82 -8.54
C ARG A 491 32.80 -28.05 -8.82
N TRP A 492 32.37 -27.99 -10.08
CA TRP A 492 31.10 -27.36 -10.45
C TRP A 492 29.89 -28.15 -9.93
N ILE A 493 29.97 -29.49 -9.97
CA ILE A 493 28.93 -30.37 -9.41
C ILE A 493 28.80 -30.17 -7.90
N GLU A 494 29.90 -30.24 -7.14
CA GLU A 494 29.89 -30.04 -5.67
C GLU A 494 29.21 -28.73 -5.26
N VAL A 495 29.59 -27.62 -5.91
CA VAL A 495 29.02 -26.30 -5.59
C VAL A 495 27.53 -26.24 -6.00
N THR A 496 27.16 -26.91 -7.10
CA THR A 496 25.77 -26.97 -7.55
C THR A 496 24.90 -27.79 -6.60
N GLU A 497 25.40 -28.93 -6.13
CA GLU A 497 24.72 -29.79 -5.15
C GLU A 497 24.52 -29.05 -3.82
N GLU A 498 25.52 -28.31 -3.33
CA GLU A 498 25.38 -27.48 -2.12
C GLU A 498 24.28 -26.41 -2.31
N ILE A 499 24.23 -25.75 -3.46
CA ILE A 499 23.17 -24.78 -3.78
C ILE A 499 21.80 -25.46 -3.81
N GLN A 500 21.68 -26.65 -4.39
CA GLN A 500 20.43 -27.39 -4.47
C GLN A 500 19.92 -27.83 -3.10
N ASP A 501 20.78 -28.41 -2.25
CA ASP A 501 20.42 -28.81 -0.88
C ASP A 501 19.92 -27.61 -0.07
N LEU A 502 20.68 -26.51 -0.07
CA LEU A 502 20.27 -25.28 0.61
C LEU A 502 18.95 -24.73 0.06
N SER A 503 18.77 -24.73 -1.27
CA SER A 503 17.54 -24.24 -1.91
C SER A 503 16.31 -25.09 -1.56
N VAL A 504 16.44 -26.41 -1.49
CA VAL A 504 15.35 -27.32 -1.10
C VAL A 504 14.97 -27.11 0.36
N ARG A 505 15.96 -26.98 1.27
CA ARG A 505 15.70 -26.69 2.69
C ARG A 505 14.98 -25.36 2.87
N THR A 506 15.43 -24.32 2.17
CA THR A 506 14.76 -23.01 2.17
C THR A 506 13.31 -23.12 1.67
N ALA A 507 13.08 -23.81 0.55
CA ALA A 507 11.72 -23.98 0.00
C ALA A 507 10.78 -24.73 0.96
N ILE A 508 11.27 -25.76 1.66
CA ILE A 508 10.50 -26.50 2.67
C ILE A 508 10.12 -25.59 3.84
N MET A 509 11.07 -24.78 4.33
CA MET A 509 10.83 -23.83 5.42
C MET A 509 9.85 -22.73 5.03
N GLU A 510 9.98 -22.16 3.82
CA GLU A 510 9.05 -21.15 3.29
C GLU A 510 7.63 -21.72 3.13
N ARG A 511 7.51 -22.94 2.62
CA ARG A 511 6.22 -23.63 2.49
C ARG A 511 5.59 -23.90 3.85
N SER A 512 6.39 -24.33 4.83
CA SER A 512 5.94 -24.56 6.21
C SER A 512 5.43 -23.26 6.83
N ARG A 513 6.18 -22.16 6.68
CA ARG A 513 5.76 -20.81 7.12
C ARG A 513 4.42 -20.41 6.49
N SER A 514 4.27 -20.58 5.18
CA SER A 514 3.02 -20.26 4.46
C SER A 514 1.85 -21.09 4.97
N TYR A 515 2.08 -22.39 5.21
CA TYR A 515 1.05 -23.30 5.74
C TYR A 515 0.60 -22.92 7.16
N PHE A 516 1.54 -22.61 8.07
CA PHE A 516 1.20 -22.12 9.41
C PHE A 516 0.41 -20.82 9.38
N ASN A 517 0.81 -19.87 8.52
CA ASN A 517 0.09 -18.62 8.32
C ASN A 517 -1.34 -18.86 7.81
N TRP A 518 -1.50 -19.78 6.85
CA TRP A 518 -2.80 -20.16 6.32
C TRP A 518 -3.67 -20.85 7.36
N LEU A 519 -3.12 -21.80 8.13
CA LEU A 519 -3.83 -22.55 9.16
C LEU A 519 -4.35 -21.62 10.27
N GLN A 520 -3.48 -20.76 10.80
CA GLN A 520 -3.85 -19.82 11.85
C GLN A 520 -4.92 -18.83 11.37
N ARG A 521 -4.80 -18.32 10.14
CA ARG A 521 -5.79 -17.40 9.57
C ARG A 521 -7.15 -18.06 9.37
N ASN A 522 -7.20 -19.22 8.72
CA ASN A 522 -8.46 -19.82 8.31
C ASN A 522 -9.16 -20.63 9.41
N PHE A 523 -8.42 -21.27 10.31
CA PHE A 523 -9.04 -22.10 11.36
C PHE A 523 -9.15 -21.39 12.70
N VAL A 524 -8.12 -20.67 13.13
CA VAL A 524 -8.13 -20.06 14.47
C VAL A 524 -8.81 -18.68 14.43
N MET A 525 -8.34 -17.79 13.56
CA MET A 525 -8.86 -16.41 13.52
C MET A 525 -10.30 -16.35 13.03
N MET A 526 -10.62 -17.00 11.91
CA MET A 526 -12.00 -17.01 11.40
C MET A 526 -12.97 -17.62 12.41
N ALA A 527 -12.64 -18.75 13.05
CA ALA A 527 -13.52 -19.35 14.06
C ALA A 527 -13.74 -18.42 15.27
N LEU A 528 -12.70 -17.72 15.74
CA LEU A 528 -12.83 -16.76 16.83
C LEU A 528 -13.69 -15.55 16.44
N VAL A 529 -13.53 -15.05 15.22
CA VAL A 529 -14.35 -13.94 14.69
C VAL A 529 -15.80 -14.40 14.49
N ASP A 530 -16.04 -15.60 13.98
CA ASP A 530 -17.38 -16.15 13.81
C ASP A 530 -18.09 -16.33 15.17
N CYS A 531 -17.38 -16.81 16.19
CA CYS A 531 -17.90 -16.88 17.56
C CYS A 531 -18.24 -15.48 18.11
N ALA A 532 -17.38 -14.49 17.83
CA ALA A 532 -17.60 -13.09 18.21
C ALA A 532 -18.90 -12.54 17.57
N LEU A 533 -19.07 -12.77 16.27
CA LEU A 533 -20.21 -12.32 15.49
C LEU A 533 -21.49 -13.04 15.90
N ALA A 534 -21.46 -14.36 16.09
CA ALA A 534 -22.61 -15.14 16.55
C ALA A 534 -23.17 -14.59 17.87
N LYS A 535 -22.28 -14.22 18.80
CA LYS A 535 -22.67 -13.61 20.07
C LYS A 535 -23.25 -12.19 19.90
N LEU A 536 -22.70 -11.39 18.99
CA LEU A 536 -23.24 -10.06 18.68
C LEU A 536 -24.63 -10.12 18.04
N ILE A 537 -24.86 -11.14 17.20
CA ILE A 537 -26.15 -11.43 16.56
C ILE A 537 -27.16 -11.88 17.61
N ALA A 538 -26.79 -12.81 18.50
CA ALA A 538 -27.67 -13.33 19.55
C ALA A 538 -28.22 -12.23 20.49
N ILE A 539 -27.47 -11.15 20.70
CA ILE A 539 -27.88 -10.02 21.54
C ILE A 539 -28.71 -8.99 20.76
N GLY A 540 -28.84 -9.13 19.43
CA GLY A 540 -29.65 -8.24 18.58
C GLY A 540 -29.06 -6.83 18.40
N ARG A 541 -27.76 -6.64 18.66
CA ARG A 541 -27.10 -5.32 18.57
C ARG A 541 -26.59 -4.99 17.17
N ILE A 542 -26.53 -5.99 16.30
CA ILE A 542 -26.05 -5.89 14.93
C ILE A 542 -27.13 -6.44 14.01
N LEU A 543 -27.44 -5.66 12.96
CA LEU A 543 -28.31 -6.11 11.89
C LEU A 543 -27.57 -7.15 11.05
N SER A 544 -28.30 -8.12 10.49
CA SER A 544 -27.72 -9.08 9.53
C SER A 544 -27.05 -8.40 8.33
N ALA A 545 -27.39 -7.13 8.06
CA ALA A 545 -26.81 -6.29 7.01
C ALA A 545 -25.35 -5.89 7.27
N ASP A 546 -24.91 -5.88 8.52
CA ASP A 546 -23.60 -5.37 8.88
C ASP A 546 -22.61 -6.48 9.30
N ILE A 547 -23.05 -7.75 9.35
CA ILE A 547 -22.20 -8.88 9.81
C ILE A 547 -20.89 -8.94 9.03
N PHE A 548 -20.93 -8.94 7.69
CA PHE A 548 -19.72 -9.00 6.87
C PHE A 548 -18.84 -7.75 7.00
N VAL A 549 -19.46 -6.57 7.14
CA VAL A 549 -18.71 -5.32 7.33
C VAL A 549 -17.97 -5.37 8.66
N PHE A 550 -18.61 -5.88 9.71
CA PHE A 550 -18.00 -6.02 11.03
C PHE A 550 -16.99 -7.15 11.10
N GLN A 551 -17.24 -8.29 10.45
CA GLN A 551 -16.27 -9.36 10.27
C GLN A 551 -14.99 -8.79 9.68
N ARG A 552 -15.13 -8.08 8.55
CA ARG A 552 -14.00 -7.47 7.85
C ARG A 552 -13.32 -6.38 8.66
N ALA A 553 -14.08 -5.55 9.37
CA ALA A 553 -13.53 -4.50 10.24
C ALA A 553 -12.75 -5.08 11.42
N ILE A 554 -13.23 -6.17 12.03
CA ILE A 554 -12.53 -6.88 13.10
C ILE A 554 -11.25 -7.50 12.56
N GLU A 555 -11.31 -8.23 11.44
CA GLU A 555 -10.13 -8.78 10.76
C GLU A 555 -9.09 -7.69 10.48
N ASP A 556 -9.50 -6.62 9.81
CA ASP A 556 -8.62 -5.51 9.43
C ASP A 556 -8.06 -4.76 10.66
N THR A 557 -8.81 -4.69 11.76
CA THR A 557 -8.33 -4.13 13.04
C THR A 557 -7.30 -5.02 13.69
N ILE A 558 -7.55 -6.33 13.74
CA ILE A 558 -6.59 -7.29 14.26
C ILE A 558 -5.31 -7.24 13.43
N ASP A 559 -5.44 -7.12 12.11
CA ASP A 559 -4.32 -6.97 11.19
C ASP A 559 -3.54 -5.67 11.43
N LEU A 560 -4.19 -4.56 11.78
CA LEU A 560 -3.53 -3.30 12.14
C LEU A 560 -2.82 -3.38 13.49
N ILE A 561 -3.50 -3.89 14.52
CA ILE A 561 -2.93 -4.04 15.87
C ILE A 561 -1.70 -4.95 15.79
N LEU A 562 -1.81 -6.04 15.06
CA LEU A 562 -0.74 -7.02 14.91
C LEU A 562 0.12 -6.72 13.67
N MET A 563 0.19 -5.46 13.25
CA MET A 563 0.93 -5.05 12.06
C MET A 563 2.40 -5.45 12.19
N ARG A 564 3.08 -5.08 13.28
CA ARG A 564 4.48 -5.43 13.49
C ARG A 564 4.72 -6.94 13.52
N SER A 565 3.93 -7.67 14.30
CA SER A 565 3.98 -9.14 14.40
C SER A 565 3.83 -9.82 13.03
N ARG A 566 2.85 -9.39 12.23
CA ARG A 566 2.57 -10.00 10.93
C ARG A 566 3.48 -9.53 9.81
N ALA A 567 4.04 -8.33 9.94
CA ALA A 567 5.05 -7.82 9.04
C ALA A 567 6.45 -8.29 9.43
N GLU A 568 6.65 -9.08 10.49
CA GLU A 568 7.97 -9.48 10.99
C GLU A 568 8.86 -10.09 9.90
N SER A 569 8.30 -10.89 8.99
CA SER A 569 9.09 -11.42 7.88
C SER A 569 9.47 -10.38 6.83
N GLU A 570 8.56 -9.45 6.54
CA GLU A 570 8.80 -8.31 5.64
C GLU A 570 9.84 -7.35 6.28
N LEU A 571 9.76 -7.14 7.60
CA LEU A 571 10.67 -6.34 8.41
C LEU A 571 12.06 -6.95 8.51
N ALA A 572 12.18 -8.26 8.75
CA ALA A 572 13.48 -8.96 8.76
C ALA A 572 14.15 -8.88 7.38
N THR A 573 13.35 -9.02 6.33
CA THR A 573 13.77 -8.90 4.93
C THR A 573 14.25 -7.47 4.61
N MET A 574 13.57 -6.45 5.15
CA MET A 574 13.96 -5.05 5.06
C MET A 574 15.22 -4.74 5.88
N GLN A 575 15.33 -5.26 7.11
CA GLN A 575 16.51 -5.13 7.96
C GLN A 575 17.77 -5.73 7.32
N SER A 576 17.66 -6.92 6.72
CA SER A 576 18.77 -7.51 5.94
C SER A 576 19.22 -6.60 4.78
N ALA A 577 18.26 -5.98 4.08
CA ALA A 577 18.56 -5.00 3.04
C ALA A 577 19.22 -3.73 3.60
N ILE A 578 18.73 -3.22 4.74
CA ILE A 578 19.32 -2.08 5.47
C ILE A 578 20.76 -2.39 5.87
N VAL A 579 21.05 -3.55 6.44
CA VAL A 579 22.42 -3.96 6.83
C VAL A 579 23.36 -3.98 5.62
N LYS A 580 22.90 -4.47 4.46
CA LYS A 580 23.69 -4.43 3.23
C LYS A 580 23.96 -3.00 2.74
N LEU A 581 22.98 -2.10 2.89
CA LEU A 581 23.12 -0.68 2.56
C LEU A 581 24.01 0.07 3.56
N GLN A 582 23.98 -0.29 4.84
CA GLN A 582 24.91 0.23 5.85
C GLN A 582 26.34 -0.22 5.56
N ALA A 583 26.55 -1.48 5.18
CA ALA A 583 27.86 -1.95 4.71
C ALA A 583 28.34 -1.17 3.47
N LEU A 584 27.42 -0.80 2.56
CA LEU A 584 27.74 0.08 1.45
C LEU A 584 28.18 1.46 1.91
N ARG A 585 27.43 2.07 2.84
CA ARG A 585 27.77 3.36 3.43
C ARG A 585 29.17 3.33 4.04
N GLU A 586 29.53 2.26 4.75
CA GLU A 586 30.88 2.09 5.30
C GLU A 586 31.96 1.95 4.22
N ILE A 587 31.68 1.25 3.11
CA ILE A 587 32.60 1.15 1.97
C ILE A 587 32.75 2.52 1.32
N TRP A 588 31.66 3.26 1.17
CA TRP A 588 31.66 4.61 0.60
C TRP A 588 32.48 5.56 1.45
N ALA A 589 32.20 5.63 2.76
CA ALA A 589 32.95 6.45 3.70
C ALA A 589 34.45 6.07 3.70
N ARG A 590 34.77 4.78 3.64
CA ARG A 590 36.16 4.32 3.48
C ARG A 590 36.78 4.72 2.14
N SER A 591 36.00 4.78 1.07
CA SER A 591 36.49 5.18 -0.26
C SER A 591 36.75 6.68 -0.35
N GLU A 592 35.93 7.50 0.32
CA GLU A 592 36.15 8.94 0.46
C GLU A 592 37.37 9.23 1.35
N ASN A 593 37.50 8.48 2.44
CA ASN A 593 38.64 8.57 3.36
C ASN A 593 39.89 7.83 2.87
N LYS A 594 39.85 7.12 1.73
CA LYS A 594 41.00 6.37 1.24
C LYS A 594 42.06 7.38 0.86
N ASN A 595 43.08 7.51 1.72
CA ASN A 595 44.18 8.46 1.62
C ASN A 595 44.66 8.57 0.18
N ILE A 596 44.16 9.61 -0.47
CA ILE A 596 44.73 10.06 -1.72
C ILE A 596 46.06 10.66 -1.32
N LEU A 597 47.13 10.30 -2.03
CA LEU A 597 48.40 10.96 -1.79
C LEU A 597 48.19 12.46 -2.06
N PRO A 598 48.47 13.34 -1.07
CA PRO A 598 48.32 14.77 -1.26
C PRO A 598 49.37 15.22 -2.27
N CYS A 599 48.93 15.45 -3.51
CA CYS A 599 49.82 15.85 -4.59
C CYS A 599 49.63 17.34 -4.83
N LYS A 600 50.69 18.12 -4.58
CA LYS A 600 50.69 19.54 -4.90
C LYS A 600 51.04 19.69 -6.37
N ILE A 601 50.10 20.18 -7.17
CA ILE A 601 50.41 20.66 -8.52
C ILE A 601 50.87 22.11 -8.39
N ASP A 602 52.17 22.33 -8.52
CA ASP A 602 52.75 23.68 -8.59
C ASP A 602 52.63 24.21 -10.03
N GLU A 603 51.72 25.17 -10.25
CA GLU A 603 51.51 25.78 -11.57
C GLU A 603 52.72 26.61 -12.07
N SER A 604 53.66 26.95 -11.18
CA SER A 604 54.85 27.75 -11.52
C SER A 604 55.99 26.90 -12.10
N ASN A 605 56.12 25.64 -11.67
CA ASN A 605 57.11 24.67 -12.16
C ASN A 605 56.43 23.57 -12.98
N LYS A 606 55.92 23.94 -14.16
CA LYS A 606 54.98 23.15 -14.99
C LYS A 606 55.43 21.75 -15.46
N SER A 607 56.56 21.21 -15.01
CA SER A 607 57.13 20.01 -15.65
C SER A 607 58.07 19.14 -14.81
N ASN A 608 58.25 19.41 -13.50
CA ASN A 608 59.06 18.56 -12.63
C ASN A 608 58.18 17.61 -11.81
N LEU A 609 58.56 16.32 -11.74
CA LEU A 609 57.95 15.36 -10.82
C LEU A 609 58.87 15.21 -9.60
N VAL A 610 58.41 15.66 -8.43
CA VAL A 610 59.11 15.49 -7.16
C VAL A 610 58.37 14.46 -6.32
N ILE A 611 59.06 13.38 -5.97
CA ILE A 611 58.59 12.32 -5.09
C ILE A 611 59.41 12.42 -3.81
N GLU A 612 58.79 12.87 -2.73
CA GLU A 612 59.42 12.99 -1.40
C GLU A 612 58.93 11.88 -0.48
N ASN A 613 59.88 11.08 0.03
CA ASN A 613 59.73 10.00 1.00
C ASN A 613 58.49 9.13 0.76
N LEU A 614 58.42 8.49 -0.40
CA LEU A 614 57.31 7.63 -0.79
C LEU A 614 57.55 6.19 -0.34
N ALA A 615 56.94 5.82 0.79
CA ALA A 615 56.80 4.43 1.22
C ALA A 615 55.37 3.94 0.97
N TYR A 616 55.21 2.92 0.12
CA TYR A 616 53.92 2.33 -0.22
C TYR A 616 53.98 0.81 -0.32
N THR A 617 53.03 0.13 0.33
CA THR A 617 52.92 -1.33 0.31
C THR A 617 51.54 -1.79 -0.14
N ARG A 618 51.48 -2.75 -1.07
CA ARG A 618 50.24 -3.42 -1.50
C ARG A 618 50.47 -4.93 -1.60
N GLY A 619 49.94 -5.69 -0.65
CA GLY A 619 50.15 -7.14 -0.57
C GLY A 619 51.63 -7.46 -0.35
N SER A 620 52.22 -8.26 -1.24
CA SER A 620 53.65 -8.60 -1.22
C SER A 620 54.56 -7.59 -1.94
N ALA A 621 53.99 -6.57 -2.60
CA ALA A 621 54.77 -5.55 -3.30
C ALA A 621 54.98 -4.33 -2.39
N SER A 622 56.23 -3.95 -2.17
CA SER A 622 56.63 -2.70 -1.51
C SER A 622 57.37 -1.80 -2.49
N VAL A 623 57.11 -0.51 -2.38
CA VAL A 623 57.81 0.57 -3.08
C VAL A 623 58.30 1.50 -1.99
N ASP A 624 59.59 1.75 -1.97
CA ASP A 624 60.22 2.68 -1.04
C ASP A 624 61.16 3.58 -1.84
N ILE A 625 60.91 4.88 -1.80
CA ILE A 625 61.63 5.90 -2.56
C ILE A 625 61.91 7.06 -1.61
N ASP A 626 63.19 7.27 -1.29
CA ASP A 626 63.61 8.34 -0.39
C ASP A 626 63.31 9.73 -0.98
N ASN A 627 64.04 10.20 -1.98
CA ASN A 627 63.71 11.47 -2.64
C ASN A 627 64.15 11.40 -4.10
N ILE A 628 63.21 11.64 -5.02
CA ILE A 628 63.47 11.68 -6.46
C ILE A 628 62.87 12.95 -7.04
N SER A 629 63.70 13.72 -7.75
CA SER A 629 63.25 14.86 -8.55
C SER A 629 63.59 14.58 -10.01
N LEU A 630 62.55 14.48 -10.85
CA LEU A 630 62.69 14.26 -12.29
C LEU A 630 62.35 15.55 -13.03
N THR A 631 63.30 16.05 -13.81
CA THR A 631 63.10 17.14 -14.77
C THR A 631 62.43 16.61 -16.04
N PRO A 632 61.93 17.47 -16.95
CA PRO A 632 61.21 17.01 -18.15
C PRO A 632 62.13 16.17 -19.04
N GLY A 633 61.76 14.92 -19.31
CA GLY A 633 62.60 13.99 -20.05
C GLY A 633 62.02 12.58 -20.14
N ILE A 634 62.75 11.69 -20.80
CA ILE A 634 62.38 10.28 -20.93
C ILE A 634 63.17 9.47 -19.89
N TYR A 635 62.46 8.82 -18.97
CA TYR A 635 63.05 7.99 -17.92
C TYR A 635 62.61 6.54 -18.07
N ALA A 636 63.55 5.61 -17.82
CA ALA A 636 63.29 4.18 -17.80
C ALA A 636 63.33 3.66 -16.35
N VAL A 637 62.24 3.02 -15.91
CA VAL A 637 62.16 2.36 -14.60
C VAL A 637 62.46 0.88 -14.79
N THR A 638 63.60 0.42 -14.27
CA THR A 638 64.06 -0.98 -14.37
C THR A 638 64.15 -1.63 -12.99
N GLY A 639 64.11 -2.97 -12.94
CA GLY A 639 64.16 -3.72 -11.68
C GLY A 639 63.72 -5.18 -11.85
N SER A 640 63.96 -6.02 -10.85
CA SER A 640 63.58 -7.44 -10.84
C SER A 640 62.06 -7.67 -10.90
N ASN A 641 61.63 -8.88 -11.27
CA ASN A 641 60.21 -9.24 -11.21
C ASN A 641 59.73 -9.19 -9.75
N GLY A 642 58.63 -8.49 -9.49
CA GLY A 642 58.11 -8.28 -8.13
C GLY A 642 58.66 -7.06 -7.39
N SER A 643 59.62 -6.31 -7.96
CA SER A 643 60.22 -5.11 -7.32
C SER A 643 59.30 -3.89 -7.19
N GLY A 644 57.98 -4.06 -7.37
CA GLY A 644 57.02 -2.97 -7.20
C GLY A 644 56.90 -1.96 -8.36
N LYS A 645 57.56 -2.16 -9.53
CA LYS A 645 57.49 -1.22 -10.67
C LYS A 645 56.07 -0.81 -11.08
N SER A 646 55.19 -1.79 -11.32
CA SER A 646 53.78 -1.53 -11.67
C SER A 646 52.99 -0.90 -10.51
N THR A 647 53.41 -1.16 -9.27
CA THR A 647 52.83 -0.56 -8.07
C THR A 647 53.18 0.92 -7.99
N LEU A 648 54.44 1.30 -8.24
CA LEU A 648 54.89 2.70 -8.30
C LEU A 648 54.05 3.53 -9.27
N PHE A 649 53.84 3.04 -10.51
CA PHE A 649 53.02 3.75 -11.48
C PHE A 649 51.55 3.88 -11.06
N ARG A 650 50.99 2.86 -10.39
CA ARG A 650 49.63 2.95 -9.84
C ARG A 650 49.52 3.98 -8.71
N VAL A 651 50.57 4.10 -7.90
CA VAL A 651 50.66 5.08 -6.82
C VAL A 651 50.72 6.50 -7.39
N LEU A 652 51.57 6.73 -8.40
CA LEU A 652 51.66 8.01 -9.11
C LEU A 652 50.36 8.40 -9.82
N MET A 653 49.69 7.44 -10.47
CA MET A 653 48.36 7.66 -11.08
C MET A 653 47.24 7.85 -10.04
N GLY A 654 47.49 7.51 -8.77
CA GLY A 654 46.55 7.67 -7.67
C GLY A 654 46.59 9.05 -7.00
N CYS A 655 47.37 9.99 -7.53
CA CYS A 655 47.45 11.37 -7.02
C CYS A 655 46.10 12.08 -7.02
N GLY A 656 45.82 12.82 -5.95
CA GLY A 656 44.70 13.75 -5.84
C GLY A 656 45.22 15.15 -5.83
N THR A 657 44.66 15.97 -6.72
CA THR A 657 44.93 17.39 -6.88
C THR A 657 44.12 18.23 -5.91
#